data_AF-A0A245ZRZ0-F1
#
_entry.id   AF-A0A245ZRZ0-F1
#
_cell.length_a   1.000
_cell.length_b   1.000
_cell.length_c   1.000
_cell.angle_alpha   90.00
_cell.angle_beta   90.00
_cell.angle_gamma   90.00
#
_symmetry.space_group_name_H-M   'P 1'
#
loop_
_entity.id
_entity.type
_entity.pdbx_description
1 polymer ?
#
loop_
_entity_poly.entity_id
_entity_poly.type
_entity_poly.pdbx_seq_one_letter_code
_entity_poly.pdbx_strand_id
1 'polypeptide(L)'
;MAAEPVEIGDAMHGLVEQLHEVEGVQGWVLDLAEPQRILDVELWAGTLCLARTQTGLERPDVCSSVGLPCRPGFRFGDEAGRAIKDAAAQGHLGDLHVRVQGSSRLEAECPVRTLEMIRPISPPTDLGSDRLRATLNQHASDAMPLVNEATASTPSNQIGYLEGIWTSESGVTWMVGWMIEDTVTDRPVIIVDEDRYSGGMAISLAPRADLAANAKAFVAVIQTDWLVKINMPPQIVLADGSGRYLEPVRPAPLMEPEAVLSIARDTLSRASGPHRAAMLKMLEANRYLPADRLGSNRVQVDEVAVLPGFGAFVNGWALSSNRQASRFVLKVGSHTVRAVELCQSRFARSDVAELLPNVEQALKTAGFVTLFPGPIDQAALDQLSLEVVWQDGTSTIVEVPPVTVRVLGLTSSFDAICRLYPAIEAERFFPELAYHAARFAQVQARSVRGYECNPVRSSLLLAAPRQSADIFLLFDQALAHAAFLPEDWGISIIASPDEHRGLVLTLFAQLQHAAGRPCSLFFTGDAAPTSDVIEEVAATLSSERIAWVASHILLTATGWKDVASDEGTFALLAIDDPAGGPPPALGLDAFVADLARWRRLCAAAPPRIGGIQLPPQGKPIPVIANAAVSLGPAPGSPFTLKINEAVRRAYG
;
A
#
# COMPACT_ATOMS: atom_id res chain seq x y z
N MET A 1 12.04 60.16 46.44
CA MET A 1 11.89 60.37 44.99
C MET A 1 12.50 59.17 44.30
N ALA A 2 11.68 58.15 44.07
CA ALA A 2 12.05 57.00 43.27
C ALA A 2 11.86 57.39 41.80
N ALA A 3 12.90 57.19 40.99
CA ALA A 3 12.76 57.18 39.55
C ALA A 3 12.22 55.80 39.16
N GLU A 4 11.08 55.78 38.49
CA GLU A 4 10.48 54.58 37.91
C GLU A 4 11.40 54.00 36.81
N PRO A 5 11.56 52.67 36.72
CA PRO A 5 12.07 52.05 35.51
C PRO A 5 10.95 51.99 34.48
N VAL A 6 11.19 52.60 33.32
CA VAL A 6 10.36 52.43 32.12
C VAL A 6 10.67 51.04 31.55
N GLU A 7 9.84 50.05 31.87
CA GLU A 7 9.77 48.79 31.13
C GLU A 7 8.82 48.96 29.94
N ILE A 8 9.37 48.94 28.74
CA ILE A 8 8.69 48.73 27.46
C ILE A 8 9.64 47.80 26.69
N GLY A 9 9.34 46.60 26.25
CA GLY A 9 8.17 45.73 26.31
C GLY A 9 8.49 44.55 25.39
N ASP A 10 8.68 43.34 25.93
CA ASP A 10 9.00 42.12 25.15
C ASP A 10 7.92 41.05 25.40
N ALA A 11 6.65 41.45 25.23
CA ALA A 11 5.52 40.52 25.29
C ALA A 11 5.34 39.73 23.98
N MET A 12 6.14 40.02 22.94
CA MET A 12 6.02 39.40 21.62
C MET A 12 7.01 38.23 21.51
N HIS A 13 6.50 37.03 21.22
CA HIS A 13 7.31 35.84 20.94
C HIS A 13 7.00 35.32 19.56
N GLY A 14 8.04 35.02 18.78
CA GLY A 14 7.86 34.48 17.43
C GLY A 14 9.15 34.00 16.81
N LEU A 15 8.99 33.23 15.73
CA LEU A 15 10.07 32.55 15.05
C LEU A 15 9.82 32.51 13.55
N VAL A 16 10.87 32.77 12.77
CA VAL A 16 10.89 32.57 11.32
C VAL A 16 11.45 31.19 11.04
N GLU A 17 10.61 30.30 10.51
CA GLU A 17 10.98 28.92 10.21
C GLU A 17 11.54 28.79 8.79
N GLN A 18 11.07 29.63 7.87
CA GLN A 18 11.50 29.62 6.47
C GLN A 18 11.61 31.04 5.91
N LEU A 19 12.71 31.31 5.20
CA LEU A 19 13.02 32.59 4.58
C LEU A 19 13.73 32.38 3.23
N HIS A 20 12.95 32.16 2.16
CA HIS A 20 13.49 31.86 0.81
C HIS A 20 12.67 32.52 -0.31
N GLU A 21 13.34 33.00 -1.36
CA GLU A 21 12.72 33.68 -2.51
C GLU A 21 11.96 32.76 -3.49
N VAL A 22 11.94 31.45 -3.23
CA VAL A 22 11.32 30.43 -4.09
C VAL A 22 10.37 29.59 -3.27
N GLU A 23 10.84 29.08 -2.13
CA GLU A 23 10.04 28.21 -1.26
C GLU A 23 9.06 28.99 -0.38
N GLY A 24 9.30 30.29 -0.18
CA GLY A 24 8.42 31.20 0.54
C GLY A 24 8.99 31.69 1.86
N VAL A 25 8.22 32.55 2.53
CA VAL A 25 8.54 33.10 3.85
C VAL A 25 7.39 32.83 4.81
N GLN A 26 7.65 32.10 5.90
CA GLN A 26 6.64 31.73 6.88
C GLN A 26 7.24 31.49 8.28
N GLY A 27 6.35 31.56 9.27
CA GLY A 27 6.68 31.35 10.66
C GLY A 27 5.46 31.60 11.55
N TRP A 28 5.70 31.93 12.80
CA TRP A 28 4.65 32.30 13.75
C TRP A 28 5.11 33.42 14.67
N VAL A 29 4.15 34.21 15.15
CA VAL A 29 4.38 35.24 16.18
C VAL A 29 3.11 35.49 16.97
N LEU A 30 3.25 35.77 18.26
CA LEU A 30 2.13 36.01 19.17
C LEU A 30 2.48 37.09 20.20
N ASP A 31 1.45 37.82 20.61
CA ASP A 31 1.48 38.73 21.76
C ASP A 31 1.05 37.94 23.00
N LEU A 32 1.94 37.71 23.95
CA LEU A 32 1.63 36.93 25.16
C LEU A 32 0.60 37.65 26.04
N ALA A 33 0.52 38.98 25.98
CA ALA A 33 -0.47 39.74 26.73
C ALA A 33 -1.86 39.63 26.08
N GLU A 34 -1.90 39.53 24.75
CA GLU A 34 -3.14 39.37 23.97
C GLU A 34 -3.00 38.27 22.89
N PRO A 35 -3.01 36.96 23.24
CA PRO A 35 -2.70 35.87 22.30
C PRO A 35 -3.64 35.73 21.10
N GLN A 36 -4.81 36.37 21.16
CA GLN A 36 -5.81 36.39 20.09
C GLN A 36 -5.64 37.57 19.12
N ARG A 37 -4.73 38.51 19.42
CA ARG A 37 -4.50 39.69 18.61
C ARG A 37 -3.85 39.31 17.29
N ILE A 38 -4.41 39.84 16.20
CA ILE A 38 -3.79 39.75 14.87
C ILE A 38 -2.65 40.77 14.78
N LEU A 39 -1.49 40.31 14.35
CA LEU A 39 -0.26 41.10 14.26
C LEU A 39 0.12 41.31 12.80
N ASP A 40 0.50 42.55 12.46
CA ASP A 40 1.06 42.88 11.15
C ASP A 40 2.54 42.50 11.10
N VAL A 41 2.90 41.66 10.14
CA VAL A 41 4.25 41.09 9.98
C VAL A 41 4.87 41.64 8.69
N GLU A 42 6.07 42.20 8.80
CA GLU A 42 6.78 42.84 7.69
C GLU A 42 8.05 42.06 7.33
N LEU A 43 8.26 41.84 6.02
CA LEU A 43 9.50 41.29 5.47
C LEU A 43 10.41 42.42 5.00
N TRP A 44 11.66 42.40 5.45
CA TRP A 44 12.64 43.45 5.19
C TRP A 44 13.93 42.90 4.58
N ALA A 45 14.59 43.73 3.78
CA ALA A 45 15.98 43.58 3.35
C ALA A 45 16.76 44.84 3.71
N GLY A 46 17.63 44.77 4.73
CA GLY A 46 18.27 45.97 5.27
C GLY A 46 17.23 47.01 5.71
N THR A 47 17.16 48.15 5.02
CA THR A 47 16.19 49.24 5.28
C THR A 47 15.00 49.26 4.32
N LEU A 48 14.82 48.24 3.48
CA LEU A 48 13.74 48.16 2.50
C LEU A 48 12.65 47.19 2.98
N CYS A 49 11.42 47.68 3.14
CA CYS A 49 10.25 46.82 3.36
C CYS A 49 9.84 46.19 2.03
N LEU A 50 9.91 44.87 1.93
CA LEU A 50 9.61 44.12 0.71
C LEU A 50 8.16 43.68 0.63
N ALA A 51 7.58 43.23 1.75
CA ALA A 51 6.21 42.74 1.80
C ALA A 51 5.62 42.85 3.20
N ARG A 52 4.29 42.73 3.31
CA ARG A 52 3.54 42.69 4.57
C ARG A 52 2.51 41.56 4.54
N THR A 53 2.28 40.94 5.68
CA THR A 53 1.23 39.95 5.90
C THR A 53 0.69 40.09 7.32
N GLN A 54 -0.26 39.26 7.71
CA GLN A 54 -0.83 39.22 9.05
C GLN A 54 -0.74 37.81 9.63
N THR A 55 -0.70 37.71 10.96
CA THR A 55 -0.98 36.45 11.63
C THR A 55 -2.46 36.06 11.45
N GLY A 56 -2.78 34.79 11.61
CA GLY A 56 -4.14 34.29 11.42
C GLY A 56 -4.22 32.84 10.94
N LEU A 57 -3.08 32.22 10.67
CA LEU A 57 -3.00 30.79 10.36
C LEU A 57 -2.95 29.97 11.65
N GLU A 58 -3.59 28.81 11.62
CA GLU A 58 -3.64 27.88 12.75
C GLU A 58 -2.28 27.17 12.90
N ARG A 59 -1.79 27.11 14.14
CA ARG A 59 -0.56 26.41 14.52
C ARG A 59 -0.81 25.59 15.79
N PRO A 60 -1.37 24.38 15.65
CA PRO A 60 -1.80 23.58 16.80
C PRO A 60 -0.66 23.29 17.79
N ASP A 61 0.56 23.16 17.29
CA ASP A 61 1.79 22.99 18.07
C ASP A 61 2.09 24.20 18.97
N VAL A 62 1.95 25.42 18.44
CA VAL A 62 2.15 26.67 19.19
C VAL A 62 0.96 26.92 20.13
N CYS A 63 -0.28 26.72 19.67
CA CYS A 63 -1.48 26.90 20.49
C CYS A 63 -1.47 25.97 21.72
N SER A 64 -0.98 24.74 21.56
CA SER A 64 -0.88 23.77 22.65
C SER A 64 0.16 24.17 23.69
N SER A 65 1.27 24.81 23.28
CA SER A 65 2.31 25.24 24.23
C SER A 65 1.88 26.45 25.06
N VAL A 66 1.10 27.36 24.48
CA VAL A 66 0.56 28.55 25.15
C VAL A 66 -0.67 28.23 26.00
N GLY A 67 -1.35 27.11 25.74
CA GLY A 67 -2.52 26.68 26.50
C GLY A 67 -3.77 27.54 26.31
N LEU A 68 -3.79 28.36 25.25
CA LEU A 68 -4.88 29.24 24.88
C LEU A 68 -5.19 29.08 23.39
N PRO A 69 -6.47 29.23 22.97
CA PRO A 69 -6.77 29.35 21.56
C PRO A 69 -6.07 30.62 21.02
N CYS A 70 -5.33 30.48 19.93
CA CYS A 70 -4.70 31.58 19.20
C CYS A 70 -4.49 31.17 17.73
N ARG A 71 -4.08 32.13 16.88
CA ARG A 71 -3.76 31.87 15.46
C ARG A 71 -2.44 32.57 15.07
N PRO A 72 -1.31 32.09 15.62
CA PRO A 72 -0.05 32.83 15.57
C PRO A 72 0.69 32.68 14.24
N GLY A 73 0.27 31.76 13.36
CA GLY A 73 0.97 31.51 12.10
C GLY A 73 0.80 32.65 11.10
N PHE A 74 1.88 32.96 10.37
CA PHE A 74 1.87 33.87 9.23
C PHE A 74 2.56 33.21 8.03
N ARG A 75 2.13 33.61 6.83
CA ARG A 75 2.79 33.28 5.57
C ARG A 75 2.70 34.47 4.63
N PHE A 76 3.80 34.79 3.98
CA PHE A 76 3.80 35.76 2.88
C PHE A 76 3.38 35.06 1.59
N GLY A 77 2.60 35.74 0.74
CA GLY A 77 2.22 35.21 -0.56
C GLY A 77 3.38 35.22 -1.56
N ASP A 78 3.13 34.69 -2.77
CA ASP A 78 4.12 34.56 -3.85
C ASP A 78 4.70 35.91 -4.31
N GLU A 79 4.02 37.02 -4.01
CA GLU A 79 4.53 38.38 -4.21
C GLU A 79 5.79 38.68 -3.40
N ALA A 80 5.98 38.07 -2.22
CA ALA A 80 7.16 38.31 -1.40
C ALA A 80 8.43 37.72 -2.03
N GLY A 81 8.35 36.51 -2.59
CA GLY A 81 9.47 35.90 -3.33
C GLY A 81 9.86 36.71 -4.56
N ARG A 82 8.87 37.30 -5.25
CA ARG A 82 9.10 38.23 -6.37
C ARG A 82 9.76 39.52 -5.90
N ALA A 83 9.25 40.14 -4.82
CA ALA A 83 9.82 41.36 -4.27
C ALA A 83 11.29 41.18 -3.82
N ILE A 84 11.65 40.02 -3.24
CA ILE A 84 13.04 39.69 -2.90
C ILE A 84 13.92 39.65 -4.17
N LYS A 85 13.47 38.96 -5.22
CA LYS A 85 14.22 38.83 -6.48
C LYS A 85 14.37 40.16 -7.20
N ASP A 86 13.31 40.96 -7.25
CA ASP A 86 13.30 42.28 -7.89
C ASP A 86 14.24 43.24 -7.15
N ALA A 87 14.22 43.24 -5.80
CA ALA A 87 15.12 44.05 -5.00
C ALA A 87 16.60 43.67 -5.22
N ALA A 88 16.89 42.36 -5.28
CA ALA A 88 18.24 41.87 -5.59
C ALA A 88 18.69 42.26 -7.01
N ALA A 89 17.80 42.15 -8.00
CA ALA A 89 18.08 42.52 -9.38
C ALA A 89 18.31 44.04 -9.55
N GLN A 90 17.61 44.86 -8.78
CA GLN A 90 17.79 46.32 -8.71
C GLN A 90 19.05 46.74 -7.94
N GLY A 91 19.78 45.78 -7.36
CA GLY A 91 21.05 46.02 -6.67
C GLY A 91 20.91 46.51 -5.23
N HIS A 92 19.74 46.34 -4.61
CA HIS A 92 19.60 46.53 -3.18
C HIS A 92 20.42 45.49 -2.40
N LEU A 93 20.89 45.88 -1.22
CA LEU A 93 21.82 45.14 -0.38
C LEU A 93 21.22 44.95 1.02
N GLY A 94 21.66 43.91 1.71
CA GLY A 94 21.34 43.69 3.12
C GLY A 94 20.58 42.40 3.44
N ASP A 95 20.56 42.09 4.74
CA ASP A 95 20.02 40.87 5.30
C ASP A 95 18.49 40.83 5.22
N LEU A 96 17.98 39.70 4.76
CA LEU A 96 16.58 39.35 4.87
C LEU A 96 16.23 39.08 6.33
N HIS A 97 15.15 39.71 6.78
CA HIS A 97 14.60 39.47 8.11
C HIS A 97 13.11 39.79 8.17
N VAL A 98 12.44 39.22 9.17
CA VAL A 98 11.03 39.47 9.45
C VAL A 98 10.93 40.20 10.78
N ARG A 99 9.98 41.13 10.89
CA ARG A 99 9.66 41.82 12.15
C ARG A 99 8.15 42.03 12.27
N VAL A 100 7.68 42.23 13.49
CA VAL A 100 6.31 42.73 13.72
C VAL A 100 6.31 44.25 13.58
N GLN A 101 5.28 44.81 12.98
CA GLN A 101 5.17 46.26 12.78
C GLN A 101 5.28 47.00 14.13
N GLY A 102 6.23 47.94 14.21
CA GLY A 102 6.49 48.70 15.44
C GLY A 102 7.28 47.97 16.52
N SER A 103 7.79 46.76 16.25
CA SER A 103 8.58 45.95 17.18
C SER A 103 9.96 45.57 16.59
N SER A 104 10.74 44.81 17.36
CA SER A 104 12.06 44.27 17.00
C SER A 104 11.97 43.11 15.98
N ARG A 105 13.13 42.72 15.44
CA ARG A 105 13.30 41.61 14.49
C ARG A 105 12.97 40.27 15.16
N LEU A 106 12.25 39.40 14.45
CA LEU A 106 12.02 38.03 14.89
C LEU A 106 13.29 37.18 14.72
N GLU A 107 13.49 36.25 15.64
CA GLU A 107 14.52 35.22 15.52
C GLU A 107 14.21 34.29 14.34
N ALA A 108 15.24 33.73 13.72
CA ALA A 108 15.10 32.86 12.56
C ALA A 108 15.86 31.55 12.79
N GLU A 109 15.21 30.41 12.56
CA GLU A 109 15.85 29.09 12.59
C GLU A 109 16.58 28.77 11.28
N CYS A 110 16.31 29.54 10.23
CA CYS A 110 16.99 29.41 8.95
C CYS A 110 18.26 30.28 8.89
N PRO A 111 19.29 29.88 8.11
CA PRO A 111 20.50 30.68 7.92
C PRO A 111 20.19 32.09 7.41
N VAL A 112 20.93 33.10 7.90
CA VAL A 112 20.80 34.49 7.42
C VAL A 112 21.05 34.51 5.92
N ARG A 113 20.06 35.01 5.17
CA ARG A 113 20.17 35.24 3.73
C ARG A 113 20.30 36.72 3.45
N THR A 114 21.10 37.08 2.46
CA THR A 114 21.29 38.46 2.04
C THR A 114 20.91 38.62 0.57
N LEU A 115 20.48 39.81 0.16
CA LEU A 115 20.11 40.06 -1.25
C LEU A 115 21.27 39.82 -2.22
N GLU A 116 22.51 39.97 -1.76
CA GLU A 116 23.74 39.71 -2.50
C GLU A 116 23.86 38.25 -2.92
N MET A 117 23.42 37.32 -2.07
CA MET A 117 23.41 35.89 -2.37
C MET A 117 22.37 35.52 -3.44
N ILE A 118 21.30 36.32 -3.53
CA ILE A 118 20.16 36.09 -4.44
C ILE A 118 20.38 36.82 -5.77
N ARG A 119 21.25 37.85 -5.77
CA ARG A 119 21.53 38.67 -6.93
C ARG A 119 21.98 37.78 -8.08
N PRO A 120 21.26 37.78 -9.23
CA PRO A 120 21.74 37.09 -10.40
C PRO A 120 23.05 37.77 -10.81
N ILE A 121 24.17 37.05 -10.67
CA ILE A 121 25.43 37.42 -11.29
C ILE A 121 25.10 37.46 -12.78
N SER A 122 25.09 38.64 -13.39
CA SER A 122 24.87 38.77 -14.83
C SER A 122 25.82 37.79 -15.52
N PRO A 123 25.30 36.79 -16.26
CA PRO A 123 26.18 35.83 -16.90
C PRO A 123 26.99 36.60 -17.95
N PRO A 124 28.33 36.48 -17.99
CA PRO A 124 29.01 36.72 -19.24
C PRO A 124 28.50 35.66 -20.22
N THR A 125 28.01 36.16 -21.34
CA THR A 125 27.61 35.49 -22.57
C THR A 125 28.20 34.08 -22.74
N ASP A 126 27.34 33.08 -22.60
CA ASP A 126 27.30 31.73 -23.22
C ASP A 126 28.59 30.89 -23.50
N LEU A 127 29.74 31.18 -22.87
CA LEU A 127 31.02 30.45 -23.11
C LEU A 127 31.53 29.61 -21.92
N GLY A 128 30.72 29.42 -20.87
CA GLY A 128 31.19 28.93 -19.56
C GLY A 128 31.80 27.51 -19.52
N SER A 129 31.15 26.51 -20.11
CA SER A 129 31.60 25.09 -20.03
C SER A 129 32.86 24.83 -20.85
N ASP A 130 32.95 25.43 -22.04
CA ASP A 130 34.07 25.20 -22.96
C ASP A 130 35.34 25.89 -22.47
N ARG A 131 35.18 27.10 -21.90
CA ARG A 131 36.27 27.79 -21.21
C ARG A 131 36.76 27.01 -20.00
N LEU A 132 35.85 26.48 -19.18
CA LEU A 132 36.23 25.64 -18.04
C LEU A 132 37.01 24.40 -18.50
N ARG A 133 36.53 23.69 -19.53
CA ARG A 133 37.27 22.55 -20.11
C ARG A 133 38.66 22.95 -20.61
N ALA A 134 38.80 24.08 -21.27
CA ALA A 134 40.11 24.59 -21.71
C ALA A 134 41.05 24.87 -20.53
N THR A 135 40.55 25.49 -19.46
CA THR A 135 41.31 25.71 -18.22
C THR A 135 41.74 24.40 -17.56
N LEU A 136 40.85 23.40 -17.47
CA LEU A 136 41.19 22.09 -16.92
C LEU A 136 42.26 21.37 -17.75
N ASN A 137 42.18 21.43 -19.09
CA ASN A 137 43.21 20.87 -19.98
C ASN A 137 44.57 21.56 -19.80
N GLN A 138 44.59 22.88 -19.62
CA GLN A 138 45.82 23.63 -19.36
C GLN A 138 46.45 23.17 -18.04
N HIS A 139 45.66 23.09 -16.96
CA HIS A 139 46.16 22.62 -15.67
C HIS A 139 46.61 21.16 -15.67
N ALA A 140 45.94 20.29 -16.44
CA ALA A 140 46.41 18.92 -16.63
C ALA A 140 47.79 18.86 -17.33
N SER A 141 48.02 19.77 -18.28
CA SER A 141 49.32 19.91 -18.96
C SER A 141 50.39 20.48 -18.02
N ASP A 142 50.04 21.45 -17.18
CA ASP A 142 50.94 22.05 -16.20
C ASP A 142 51.35 21.04 -15.11
N ALA A 143 50.46 20.11 -14.75
CA ALA A 143 50.73 19.04 -13.78
C ALA A 143 51.65 17.93 -14.33
N MET A 144 51.71 17.75 -15.66
CA MET A 144 52.46 16.66 -16.32
C MET A 144 53.95 16.57 -15.91
N PRO A 145 54.75 17.66 -15.93
CA PRO A 145 56.14 17.59 -15.48
C PRO A 145 56.29 17.27 -13.98
N LEU A 146 55.25 17.52 -13.18
CA LEU A 146 55.29 17.40 -11.71
C LEU A 146 54.89 16.01 -11.20
N VAL A 147 54.39 15.12 -12.06
CA VAL A 147 53.89 13.78 -11.69
C VAL A 147 54.93 12.98 -10.87
N ASN A 148 56.20 13.06 -11.26
CA ASN A 148 57.30 12.36 -10.58
C ASN A 148 57.85 13.11 -9.37
N GLU A 149 57.51 14.40 -9.21
CA GLU A 149 57.98 15.25 -8.11
C GLU A 149 57.03 15.24 -6.91
N ALA A 150 55.84 14.65 -7.04
CA ALA A 150 54.88 14.55 -5.94
C ALA A 150 55.50 13.81 -4.73
N THR A 151 55.64 14.53 -3.62
CA THR A 151 56.11 13.99 -2.35
C THR A 151 55.09 13.03 -1.73
N ALA A 152 55.58 12.08 -0.93
CA ALA A 152 54.71 11.18 -0.18
C ALA A 152 53.83 11.97 0.82
N SER A 153 52.53 11.64 0.84
CA SER A 153 51.52 12.27 1.70
C SER A 153 51.84 12.09 3.19
N THR A 154 51.96 13.18 3.95
CA THR A 154 52.09 13.16 5.41
C THR A 154 50.78 13.63 6.05
N PRO A 155 50.32 13.05 7.18
CA PRO A 155 49.03 13.39 7.80
C PRO A 155 48.83 14.89 8.09
N SER A 156 49.92 15.64 8.33
CA SER A 156 49.89 17.09 8.55
C SER A 156 49.38 17.92 7.37
N ASN A 157 49.40 17.36 6.15
CA ASN A 157 49.08 18.05 4.91
C ASN A 157 47.70 17.65 4.36
N GLN A 158 46.94 16.84 5.10
CA GLN A 158 45.58 16.49 4.71
C GLN A 158 44.67 17.71 4.84
N ILE A 159 43.95 18.03 3.76
CA ILE A 159 43.06 19.18 3.71
C ILE A 159 41.58 18.80 3.64
N GLY A 160 41.25 17.52 3.60
CA GLY A 160 39.86 17.09 3.52
C GLY A 160 39.69 15.63 3.15
N TYR A 161 38.43 15.25 2.89
CA TYR A 161 38.09 13.92 2.44
C TYR A 161 37.32 13.90 1.13
N LEU A 162 37.64 12.92 0.30
CA LEU A 162 36.89 12.53 -0.88
C LEU A 162 35.82 11.49 -0.48
N GLU A 163 34.55 11.88 -0.56
CA GLU A 163 33.41 11.06 -0.17
C GLU A 163 32.77 10.34 -1.36
N GLY A 164 32.93 10.87 -2.57
CA GLY A 164 32.39 10.25 -3.78
C GLY A 164 33.11 10.68 -5.06
N ILE A 165 33.12 9.79 -6.03
CA ILE A 165 33.79 9.99 -7.30
C ILE A 165 33.09 9.23 -8.43
N TRP A 166 32.96 9.86 -9.59
CA TRP A 166 32.36 9.24 -10.76
C TRP A 166 32.94 9.81 -12.05
N THR A 167 33.29 8.96 -13.02
CA THR A 167 33.72 9.42 -14.36
C THR A 167 32.58 9.30 -15.35
N SER A 168 32.25 10.41 -16.00
CA SER A 168 31.27 10.47 -17.08
C SER A 168 31.78 9.83 -18.36
N GLU A 169 30.87 9.42 -19.24
CA GLU A 169 31.21 8.94 -20.60
C GLU A 169 31.97 9.96 -21.42
N SER A 170 31.81 11.26 -21.11
CA SER A 170 32.55 12.35 -21.76
C SER A 170 34.02 12.48 -21.28
N GLY A 171 34.50 11.54 -20.45
CA GLY A 171 35.86 11.51 -19.92
C GLY A 171 36.12 12.52 -18.81
N VAL A 172 35.06 13.11 -18.25
CA VAL A 172 35.16 14.08 -17.15
C VAL A 172 34.85 13.39 -15.83
N THR A 173 35.76 13.52 -14.85
CA THR A 173 35.61 12.94 -13.52
C THR A 173 35.02 13.95 -12.55
N TRP A 174 33.93 13.58 -11.90
CA TRP A 174 33.26 14.30 -10.83
C TRP A 174 33.71 13.79 -9.49
N MET A 175 33.93 14.70 -8.55
CA MET A 175 34.31 14.40 -7.18
C MET A 175 33.46 15.20 -6.20
N VAL A 176 33.07 14.58 -5.09
CA VAL A 176 32.34 15.21 -4.00
C VAL A 176 32.98 14.85 -2.67
N GLY A 177 32.90 15.76 -1.71
CA GLY A 177 33.43 15.55 -0.37
C GLY A 177 33.46 16.84 0.42
N TRP A 178 34.43 16.95 1.33
CA TRP A 178 34.66 18.18 2.06
C TRP A 178 36.15 18.50 2.14
N MET A 179 36.45 19.80 2.23
CA MET A 179 37.81 20.29 2.40
C MET A 179 37.86 21.55 3.25
N ILE A 180 39.02 21.83 3.83
CA ILE A 180 39.34 23.12 4.44
C ILE A 180 39.22 24.19 3.36
N GLU A 181 38.57 25.30 3.70
CA GLU A 181 38.31 26.41 2.79
C GLU A 181 39.61 26.93 2.17
N ASP A 182 39.62 27.00 0.85
CA ASP A 182 40.77 27.45 0.05
C ASP A 182 40.26 28.43 -1.00
N THR A 183 40.99 29.53 -1.18
CA THR A 183 40.63 30.62 -2.11
C THR A 183 40.89 30.27 -3.58
N VAL A 184 41.66 29.22 -3.86
CA VAL A 184 42.00 28.81 -5.23
C VAL A 184 40.91 27.89 -5.79
N THR A 185 40.23 28.30 -6.86
CA THR A 185 39.05 27.58 -7.38
C THR A 185 39.36 26.62 -8.52
N ASP A 186 40.54 26.72 -9.13
CA ASP A 186 41.07 25.80 -10.14
C ASP A 186 42.58 25.66 -9.99
N ARG A 187 43.11 24.46 -10.26
CA ARG A 187 44.52 24.16 -10.04
C ARG A 187 44.98 22.88 -10.75
N PRO A 188 46.29 22.75 -11.02
CA PRO A 188 46.91 21.47 -11.36
C PRO A 188 46.90 20.52 -10.15
N VAL A 189 46.62 19.25 -10.40
CA VAL A 189 46.58 18.17 -9.39
C VAL A 189 47.30 16.92 -9.89
N ILE A 190 47.74 16.10 -8.95
CA ILE A 190 48.32 14.78 -9.18
C ILE A 190 47.43 13.76 -8.49
N ILE A 191 46.96 12.79 -9.25
CA ILE A 191 46.12 11.69 -8.76
C ILE A 191 47.05 10.53 -8.47
N VAL A 192 47.09 10.11 -7.22
CA VAL A 192 47.92 9.00 -6.74
C VAL A 192 47.00 7.81 -6.45
N ASP A 193 47.11 6.79 -7.28
CA ASP A 193 46.45 5.49 -7.14
C ASP A 193 47.55 4.40 -7.17
N GLU A 194 47.39 3.31 -7.93
CA GLU A 194 48.50 2.38 -8.28
C GLU A 194 49.64 3.10 -9.03
N ASP A 195 49.26 4.04 -9.89
CA ASP A 195 50.15 4.90 -10.69
C ASP A 195 49.86 6.37 -10.36
N ARG A 196 50.67 7.27 -10.94
CA ARG A 196 50.51 8.71 -10.80
C ARG A 196 50.04 9.33 -12.11
N TYR A 197 49.00 10.15 -12.04
CA TYR A 197 48.40 10.80 -13.20
C TYR A 197 48.32 12.32 -12.99
N SER A 198 48.52 13.09 -14.05
CA SER A 198 48.27 14.53 -14.02
C SER A 198 46.78 14.81 -14.23
N GLY A 199 46.30 15.90 -13.63
CA GLY A 199 44.94 16.36 -13.84
C GLY A 199 44.80 17.85 -13.64
N GLY A 200 43.79 18.44 -14.27
CA GLY A 200 43.31 19.78 -13.94
C GLY A 200 42.03 19.66 -13.15
N MET A 201 41.94 20.35 -12.01
CA MET A 201 40.77 20.32 -11.12
C MET A 201 40.18 21.70 -10.96
N ALA A 202 38.85 21.81 -11.09
CA ALA A 202 38.08 22.98 -10.68
C ALA A 202 37.13 22.61 -9.55
N ILE A 203 36.91 23.50 -8.61
CA ILE A 203 36.19 23.26 -7.36
C ILE A 203 35.13 24.35 -7.14
N SER A 204 33.95 23.95 -6.68
CA SER A 204 32.94 24.83 -6.09
C SER A 204 32.67 24.41 -4.65
N LEU A 205 32.61 25.38 -3.73
CA LEU A 205 32.44 25.15 -2.30
C LEU A 205 31.06 25.57 -1.81
N ALA A 206 30.50 24.84 -0.85
CA ALA A 206 29.21 25.13 -0.21
C ALA A 206 29.26 24.89 1.31
N PRO A 207 28.47 25.62 2.11
CA PRO A 207 28.35 25.32 3.55
C PRO A 207 27.70 23.95 3.79
N ARG A 208 28.15 23.24 4.84
CA ARG A 208 27.60 21.98 5.35
C ARG A 208 27.51 22.06 6.88
N ALA A 209 26.37 21.69 7.45
CA ALA A 209 26.06 21.95 8.87
C ALA A 209 26.88 21.09 9.85
N ASP A 210 27.36 19.92 9.41
CA ASP A 210 28.17 18.97 10.17
C ASP A 210 29.67 19.30 10.19
N LEU A 211 30.11 20.31 9.43
CA LEU A 211 31.53 20.67 9.28
C LEU A 211 31.91 21.86 10.17
N ALA A 212 33.18 21.91 10.57
CA ALA A 212 33.75 23.06 11.26
C ALA A 212 33.71 24.32 10.38
N ALA A 213 33.75 25.51 11.00
CA ALA A 213 33.58 26.79 10.31
C ALA A 213 34.56 27.02 9.13
N ASN A 214 35.77 26.45 9.23
CA ASN A 214 36.83 26.52 8.22
C ASN A 214 36.78 25.37 7.19
N ALA A 215 35.76 24.52 7.20
CA ALA A 215 35.59 23.41 6.26
C ALA A 215 34.27 23.56 5.49
N LYS A 216 34.29 23.20 4.21
CA LYS A 216 33.16 23.32 3.28
C LYS A 216 32.96 22.02 2.53
N ALA A 217 31.72 21.72 2.16
CA ALA A 217 31.44 20.72 1.15
C ALA A 217 32.00 21.20 -0.18
N PHE A 218 32.52 20.29 -1.00
CA PHE A 218 33.00 20.61 -2.34
C PHE A 218 32.36 19.72 -3.40
N VAL A 219 32.23 20.31 -4.60
CA VAL A 219 32.06 19.59 -5.86
C VAL A 219 33.22 19.97 -6.74
N ALA A 220 33.92 18.98 -7.26
CA ALA A 220 35.03 19.18 -8.17
C ALA A 220 34.82 18.44 -9.49
N VAL A 221 35.38 19.03 -10.54
CA VAL A 221 35.42 18.46 -11.88
C VAL A 221 36.88 18.35 -12.29
N ILE A 222 37.28 17.16 -12.72
CA ILE A 222 38.65 16.84 -13.11
C ILE A 222 38.71 16.37 -14.56
N GLN A 223 39.69 16.90 -15.28
CA GLN A 223 40.12 16.42 -16.58
C GLN A 223 41.46 15.71 -16.43
N THR A 224 41.50 14.42 -16.78
CA THR A 224 42.66 13.55 -16.61
C THR A 224 42.52 12.31 -17.50
N ASP A 225 43.65 11.66 -17.80
CA ASP A 225 43.67 10.34 -18.47
C ASP A 225 43.50 9.18 -17.48
N TRP A 226 43.41 9.48 -16.18
CA TRP A 226 43.17 8.49 -15.15
C TRP A 226 41.74 7.93 -15.23
N LEU A 227 41.65 6.59 -15.18
CA LEU A 227 40.40 5.86 -15.11
C LEU A 227 40.21 5.33 -13.70
N VAL A 228 39.07 5.66 -13.12
CA VAL A 228 38.71 5.28 -11.75
C VAL A 228 38.59 3.76 -11.62
N LYS A 229 39.40 3.15 -10.72
CA LYS A 229 39.37 1.71 -10.42
C LYS A 229 38.62 1.45 -9.10
N ILE A 230 37.90 0.33 -9.02
CA ILE A 230 37.01 -0.02 -7.89
C ILE A 230 37.78 -0.44 -6.62
N ASN A 231 39.02 -0.91 -6.76
CA ASN A 231 39.70 -1.66 -5.69
C ASN A 231 40.62 -0.81 -4.80
N MET A 232 41.02 0.38 -5.21
CA MET A 232 41.80 1.30 -4.38
C MET A 232 41.32 2.73 -4.56
N PRO A 233 41.01 3.44 -3.47
CA PRO A 233 40.54 4.79 -3.58
C PRO A 233 41.73 5.76 -3.74
N PRO A 234 41.65 6.74 -4.65
CA PRO A 234 42.76 7.62 -5.02
C PRO A 234 43.04 8.67 -3.93
N GLN A 235 44.28 9.13 -3.85
CA GLN A 235 44.63 10.40 -3.21
C GLN A 235 44.75 11.50 -4.25
N ILE A 236 44.19 12.68 -3.96
CA ILE A 236 44.29 13.85 -4.84
C ILE A 236 45.27 14.84 -4.22
N VAL A 237 46.48 14.93 -4.79
CA VAL A 237 47.55 15.81 -4.31
C VAL A 237 47.54 17.11 -5.12
N LEU A 238 47.64 18.24 -4.44
CA LEU A 238 47.74 19.54 -5.09
C LEU A 238 49.13 19.74 -5.71
N ALA A 239 49.20 20.09 -6.99
CA ALA A 239 50.46 20.26 -7.72
C ALA A 239 50.99 21.71 -7.62
N ASP A 240 50.92 22.30 -6.43
CA ASP A 240 51.37 23.66 -6.11
C ASP A 240 52.66 23.67 -5.25
N GLY A 241 53.26 22.49 -5.04
CA GLY A 241 54.43 22.29 -4.18
C GLY A 241 54.12 22.27 -2.67
N SER A 242 52.87 22.44 -2.26
CA SER A 242 52.49 22.44 -0.84
C SER A 242 52.42 21.05 -0.21
N GLY A 243 52.32 20.00 -1.04
CA GLY A 243 52.12 18.62 -0.59
C GLY A 243 50.75 18.38 0.06
N ARG A 244 49.81 19.34 -0.06
CA ARG A 244 48.43 19.21 0.44
C ARG A 244 47.64 18.19 -0.37
N TYR A 245 46.79 17.41 0.28
CA TYR A 245 46.02 16.37 -0.39
C TYR A 245 44.62 16.10 0.20
N LEU A 246 43.74 15.56 -0.64
CA LEU A 246 42.45 14.98 -0.24
C LEU A 246 42.62 13.47 -0.04
N GLU A 247 42.17 12.99 1.11
CA GLU A 247 42.17 11.56 1.42
C GLU A 247 40.81 10.94 1.11
N PRO A 248 40.72 9.74 0.53
CA PRO A 248 39.44 9.09 0.36
C PRO A 248 38.88 8.53 1.67
N VAL A 249 37.55 8.59 1.82
CA VAL A 249 36.85 7.92 2.93
C VAL A 249 36.97 6.39 2.81
N ARG A 250 37.13 5.71 3.95
CA ARG A 250 37.17 4.25 4.05
C ARG A 250 35.83 3.70 4.57
N PRO A 251 35.33 2.54 4.08
CA PRO A 251 36.04 1.55 3.26
C PRO A 251 36.20 1.91 1.77
N ALA A 252 35.33 2.73 1.18
CA ALA A 252 35.51 3.30 -0.16
C ALA A 252 34.62 4.56 -0.34
N PRO A 253 35.01 5.51 -1.21
CA PRO A 253 34.13 6.61 -1.61
C PRO A 253 32.94 6.08 -2.43
N LEU A 254 31.85 6.85 -2.46
CA LEU A 254 30.67 6.58 -3.30
C LEU A 254 31.07 6.61 -4.78
N MET A 255 30.83 5.52 -5.50
CA MET A 255 31.20 5.39 -6.92
C MET A 255 29.99 5.47 -7.86
N GLU A 256 28.80 5.31 -7.30
CA GLU A 256 27.55 5.23 -8.06
C GLU A 256 27.22 6.59 -8.70
N PRO A 257 26.99 6.65 -10.03
CA PRO A 257 26.74 7.90 -10.75
C PRO A 257 25.64 8.72 -10.08
N GLU A 258 24.57 8.07 -9.65
CA GLU A 258 23.43 8.77 -9.08
C GLU A 258 23.68 9.32 -7.69
N ALA A 259 24.42 8.60 -6.85
CA ALA A 259 24.79 9.08 -5.53
C ALA A 259 25.70 10.31 -5.66
N VAL A 260 26.71 10.23 -6.51
CA VAL A 260 27.67 11.31 -6.75
C VAL A 260 26.98 12.51 -7.41
N LEU A 261 26.16 12.29 -8.45
CA LEU A 261 25.48 13.38 -9.17
C LEU A 261 24.36 14.02 -8.33
N SER A 262 23.71 13.27 -7.45
CA SER A 262 22.74 13.82 -6.49
C SER A 262 23.42 14.77 -5.52
N ILE A 263 24.51 14.32 -4.88
CA ILE A 263 25.32 15.15 -3.97
C ILE A 263 25.91 16.35 -4.71
N ALA A 264 26.38 16.16 -5.95
CA ALA A 264 26.91 17.24 -6.76
C ALA A 264 25.84 18.30 -7.08
N ARG A 265 24.62 17.88 -7.45
CA ARG A 265 23.51 18.80 -7.72
C ARG A 265 23.11 19.58 -6.46
N ASP A 266 22.97 18.87 -5.35
CA ASP A 266 22.59 19.44 -4.06
C ASP A 266 23.64 20.45 -3.57
N THR A 267 24.92 20.08 -3.65
CA THR A 267 26.03 20.95 -3.24
C THR A 267 26.17 22.15 -4.18
N LEU A 268 26.07 21.98 -5.51
CA LEU A 268 26.10 23.09 -6.47
C LEU A 268 24.92 24.06 -6.32
N SER A 269 23.76 23.57 -5.82
CA SER A 269 22.60 24.43 -5.57
C SER A 269 22.90 25.47 -4.48
N ARG A 270 23.64 25.07 -3.44
CA ARG A 270 24.09 25.90 -2.31
C ARG A 270 25.45 26.56 -2.52
N ALA A 271 26.23 26.09 -3.48
CA ALA A 271 27.59 26.58 -3.71
C ALA A 271 27.58 28.04 -4.19
N SER A 272 28.68 28.73 -3.88
CA SER A 272 29.02 30.02 -4.45
C SER A 272 30.42 29.92 -5.06
N GLY A 273 30.64 30.50 -6.24
CA GLY A 273 31.96 30.47 -6.88
C GLY A 273 31.92 30.69 -8.39
N PRO A 274 33.09 30.97 -8.99
CA PRO A 274 33.21 31.32 -10.41
C PRO A 274 32.80 30.17 -11.35
N HIS A 275 32.98 28.92 -10.91
CA HIS A 275 32.76 27.73 -11.74
C HIS A 275 31.35 27.13 -11.61
N ARG A 276 30.52 27.60 -10.67
CA ARG A 276 29.19 27.03 -10.39
C ARG A 276 28.32 26.92 -11.64
N ALA A 277 28.19 28.00 -12.39
CA ALA A 277 27.32 28.03 -13.57
C ALA A 277 27.82 27.10 -14.69
N ALA A 278 29.15 27.04 -14.90
CA ALA A 278 29.76 26.15 -15.88
C ALA A 278 29.61 24.67 -15.46
N MET A 279 29.81 24.36 -14.18
CA MET A 279 29.60 23.02 -13.63
C MET A 279 28.14 22.58 -13.72
N LEU A 280 27.16 23.45 -13.42
CA LEU A 280 25.75 23.13 -13.60
C LEU A 280 25.42 22.80 -15.08
N LYS A 281 25.94 23.59 -16.03
CA LYS A 281 25.79 23.32 -17.47
C LYS A 281 26.44 21.99 -17.86
N MET A 282 27.62 21.68 -17.33
CA MET A 282 28.29 20.39 -17.54
C MET A 282 27.53 19.22 -16.90
N LEU A 283 26.90 19.42 -15.74
CA LEU A 283 26.07 18.43 -15.06
C LEU A 283 24.80 18.13 -15.87
N GLU A 284 24.18 19.16 -16.45
CA GLU A 284 23.02 19.03 -17.34
C GLU A 284 23.35 18.38 -18.69
N ALA A 285 24.57 18.58 -19.20
CA ALA A 285 25.05 17.93 -20.42
C ALA A 285 25.43 16.45 -20.19
N ASN A 286 25.93 16.12 -19.00
CA ASN A 286 26.18 14.75 -18.55
C ASN A 286 24.93 14.12 -17.95
N ARG A 287 23.78 14.24 -18.63
CA ARG A 287 22.59 13.47 -18.30
C ARG A 287 22.95 11.99 -18.44
N TYR A 288 23.25 11.38 -17.30
CA TYR A 288 23.20 9.95 -17.14
C TYR A 288 21.75 9.54 -17.46
N LEU A 289 21.52 9.06 -18.68
CA LEU A 289 20.37 8.24 -19.01
C LEU A 289 20.76 6.85 -18.54
N PRO A 290 20.19 6.33 -17.44
CA PRO A 290 20.57 5.01 -16.95
C PRO A 290 20.30 4.00 -18.08
N ALA A 291 21.36 3.38 -18.58
CA ALA A 291 21.22 2.11 -19.28
C ALA A 291 20.64 1.12 -18.27
N ASP A 292 19.43 0.63 -18.56
CA ASP A 292 18.68 -0.35 -17.77
C ASP A 292 18.58 -0.09 -16.25
N ARG A 293 17.52 0.64 -15.87
CA ARG A 293 16.91 0.47 -14.55
C ARG A 293 15.65 -0.39 -14.62
N LEU A 294 15.86 -1.69 -14.43
CA LEU A 294 15.14 -2.39 -13.37
C LEU A 294 15.37 -1.62 -12.06
N GLY A 295 14.47 -0.70 -11.66
CA GLY A 295 14.58 -0.09 -10.32
C GLY A 295 13.80 1.18 -9.98
N SER A 296 13.38 2.02 -10.94
CA SER A 296 12.51 3.19 -10.61
C SER A 296 11.03 2.83 -10.51
N ASN A 297 10.68 1.66 -11.05
CA ASN A 297 9.34 1.12 -11.03
C ASN A 297 9.23 0.20 -9.82
N ARG A 298 8.42 0.58 -8.85
CA ARG A 298 8.12 -0.20 -7.65
C ARG A 298 6.69 -0.70 -7.77
N VAL A 299 6.51 -2.00 -7.63
CA VAL A 299 5.20 -2.63 -7.66
C VAL A 299 5.12 -3.55 -6.45
N GLN A 300 3.99 -3.52 -5.77
CA GLN A 300 3.68 -4.46 -4.71
C GLN A 300 2.21 -4.86 -4.81
N VAL A 301 1.97 -6.13 -4.49
CA VAL A 301 0.62 -6.67 -4.34
C VAL A 301 0.33 -6.77 -2.86
N ASP A 302 -0.75 -6.13 -2.43
CA ASP A 302 -1.16 -6.12 -1.02
C ASP A 302 -2.12 -7.29 -0.74
N GLU A 303 -3.05 -7.55 -1.67
CA GLU A 303 -4.05 -8.62 -1.54
C GLU A 303 -4.45 -9.14 -2.92
N VAL A 304 -4.60 -10.46 -3.03
CA VAL A 304 -5.24 -11.10 -4.20
C VAL A 304 -6.41 -11.94 -3.71
N ALA A 305 -7.63 -11.52 -4.02
CA ALA A 305 -8.84 -12.30 -3.76
C ALA A 305 -9.21 -13.12 -5.00
N VAL A 306 -9.16 -14.45 -4.90
CA VAL A 306 -9.43 -15.37 -6.01
C VAL A 306 -10.77 -16.06 -5.80
N LEU A 307 -11.58 -16.10 -6.85
CA LEU A 307 -12.77 -16.94 -6.95
C LEU A 307 -12.53 -18.01 -8.02
N PRO A 308 -12.33 -19.29 -7.63
CA PRO A 308 -12.12 -20.36 -8.59
C PRO A 308 -13.25 -20.45 -9.62
N GLY A 309 -12.86 -20.58 -10.90
CA GLY A 309 -13.78 -20.59 -12.03
C GLY A 309 -14.21 -19.21 -12.56
N PHE A 310 -14.00 -18.12 -11.81
CA PHE A 310 -14.36 -16.76 -12.23
C PHE A 310 -13.15 -15.87 -12.55
N GLY A 311 -12.19 -15.74 -11.62
CA GLY A 311 -11.08 -14.81 -11.77
C GLY A 311 -10.44 -14.37 -10.45
N ALA A 312 -9.56 -13.38 -10.54
CA ALA A 312 -8.86 -12.78 -9.40
C ALA A 312 -9.06 -11.27 -9.35
N PHE A 313 -9.21 -10.75 -8.13
CA PHE A 313 -9.20 -9.34 -7.79
C PHE A 313 -7.86 -9.03 -7.14
N VAL A 314 -7.09 -8.12 -7.73
CA VAL A 314 -5.78 -7.73 -7.21
C VAL A 314 -5.86 -6.31 -6.70
N ASN A 315 -5.47 -6.14 -5.45
CA ASN A 315 -5.24 -4.85 -4.81
C ASN A 315 -3.73 -4.69 -4.58
N GLY A 316 -3.22 -3.52 -4.94
CA GLY A 316 -1.80 -3.22 -4.76
C GLY A 316 -1.47 -1.80 -5.16
N TRP A 317 -0.20 -1.56 -5.37
CA TRP A 317 0.28 -0.28 -5.85
C TRP A 317 1.42 -0.43 -6.85
N ALA A 318 1.48 0.52 -7.79
CA ALA A 318 2.50 0.61 -8.83
C ALA A 318 2.95 2.06 -8.93
N LEU A 319 4.21 2.30 -8.57
CA LEU A 319 4.80 3.62 -8.47
C LEU A 319 6.03 3.73 -9.39
N SER A 320 6.08 4.81 -10.14
CA SER A 320 7.24 5.16 -10.96
C SER A 320 7.41 6.68 -10.96
N SER A 321 8.65 7.15 -10.98
CA SER A 321 8.97 8.57 -10.94
C SER A 321 8.63 9.31 -12.24
N ASN A 322 8.50 8.59 -13.36
CA ASN A 322 8.29 9.19 -14.67
C ASN A 322 7.29 8.44 -15.57
N ARG A 323 6.67 7.36 -15.08
CA ARG A 323 5.72 6.55 -15.86
C ARG A 323 4.44 6.33 -15.07
N GLN A 324 3.33 6.19 -15.78
CA GLN A 324 2.11 5.66 -15.19
C GLN A 324 1.92 4.22 -15.66
N ALA A 325 1.37 3.37 -14.79
CA ALA A 325 0.93 2.05 -15.18
C ALA A 325 -0.16 2.21 -16.26
N SER A 326 -0.04 1.50 -17.38
CA SER A 326 -0.99 1.52 -18.49
C SER A 326 -1.86 0.27 -18.50
N ARG A 327 -1.28 -0.90 -18.22
CA ARG A 327 -1.97 -2.20 -18.28
C ARG A 327 -1.45 -3.15 -17.22
N PHE A 328 -2.31 -4.03 -16.74
CA PHE A 328 -1.96 -5.08 -15.80
C PHE A 328 -2.23 -6.45 -16.42
N VAL A 329 -1.31 -7.39 -16.23
CA VAL A 329 -1.41 -8.78 -16.69
C VAL A 329 -1.06 -9.69 -15.51
N LEU A 330 -1.95 -10.62 -15.19
CA LEU A 330 -1.74 -11.62 -14.15
C LEU A 330 -1.32 -12.93 -14.83
N LYS A 331 -0.16 -13.45 -14.48
CA LYS A 331 0.28 -14.78 -14.87
C LYS A 331 -0.07 -15.77 -13.77
N VAL A 332 -0.75 -16.84 -14.17
CA VAL A 332 -1.27 -17.92 -13.34
C VAL A 332 -0.70 -19.23 -13.87
N GLY A 333 0.41 -19.69 -13.30
CA GLY A 333 1.17 -20.82 -13.86
C GLY A 333 1.63 -20.53 -15.30
N SER A 334 1.12 -21.28 -16.27
CA SER A 334 1.41 -21.10 -17.71
C SER A 334 0.47 -20.13 -18.44
N HIS A 335 -0.61 -19.69 -17.80
CA HIS A 335 -1.63 -18.84 -18.42
C HIS A 335 -1.41 -17.36 -18.04
N THR A 336 -1.72 -16.45 -18.97
CA THR A 336 -1.70 -15.00 -18.72
C THR A 336 -3.08 -14.43 -18.96
N VAL A 337 -3.57 -13.66 -17.99
CA VAL A 337 -4.87 -13.01 -18.01
C VAL A 337 -4.68 -11.51 -17.96
N ARG A 338 -5.35 -10.77 -18.86
CA ARG A 338 -5.32 -9.31 -18.86
C ARG A 338 -6.39 -8.74 -17.93
N ALA A 339 -6.06 -7.67 -17.22
CA ALA A 339 -7.02 -6.90 -16.44
C ALA A 339 -8.13 -6.28 -17.30
N VAL A 340 -9.34 -6.19 -16.75
CA VAL A 340 -10.45 -5.46 -17.37
C VAL A 340 -10.36 -3.99 -17.00
N GLU A 341 -10.05 -3.14 -17.97
CA GLU A 341 -9.82 -1.70 -17.76
C GLU A 341 -11.01 -0.98 -17.13
N LEU A 342 -12.25 -1.34 -17.49
CA LEU A 342 -13.47 -0.75 -16.94
C LEU A 342 -13.70 -1.09 -15.45
N CYS A 343 -13.05 -2.14 -14.95
CA CYS A 343 -13.15 -2.57 -13.57
C CYS A 343 -11.95 -2.09 -12.74
N GLN A 344 -11.06 -1.29 -13.35
CA GLN A 344 -9.91 -0.76 -12.65
C GLN A 344 -10.29 0.51 -11.87
N SER A 345 -10.02 0.50 -10.57
CA SER A 345 -10.03 1.70 -9.73
C SER A 345 -8.60 2.11 -9.39
N ARG A 346 -8.34 3.42 -9.28
CA ARG A 346 -7.07 3.97 -8.80
C ARG A 346 -7.31 4.92 -7.65
N PHE A 347 -6.39 4.93 -6.69
CA PHE A 347 -6.50 5.74 -5.50
C PHE A 347 -5.13 6.16 -4.99
N ALA A 348 -5.13 7.13 -4.07
CA ALA A 348 -3.91 7.68 -3.51
C ALA A 348 -3.27 6.73 -2.50
N ARG A 349 -1.93 6.68 -2.48
CA ARG A 349 -1.14 5.93 -1.51
C ARG A 349 -0.08 6.84 -0.89
N SER A 350 -0.49 7.65 0.09
CA SER A 350 0.43 8.55 0.79
C SER A 350 1.39 7.79 1.71
N ASP A 351 1.01 6.58 2.13
CA ASP A 351 1.81 5.67 2.95
C ASP A 351 3.09 5.19 2.26
N VAL A 352 3.17 5.24 0.92
CA VAL A 352 4.38 4.84 0.17
C VAL A 352 5.23 6.02 -0.31
N ALA A 353 4.95 7.23 0.19
CA ALA A 353 5.66 8.45 -0.21
C ALA A 353 7.16 8.39 0.08
N GLU A 354 7.56 7.70 1.15
CA GLU A 354 8.96 7.57 1.56
C GLU A 354 9.79 6.69 0.61
N LEU A 355 9.14 5.84 -0.21
CA LEU A 355 9.83 4.90 -1.09
C LEU A 355 10.48 5.58 -2.30
N LEU A 356 9.95 6.73 -2.74
CA LEU A 356 10.42 7.49 -3.89
C LEU A 356 10.20 8.99 -3.62
N PRO A 357 11.26 9.81 -3.41
CA PRO A 357 11.09 11.24 -3.22
C PRO A 357 10.62 11.94 -4.51
N ASN A 358 9.90 13.06 -4.37
CA ASN A 358 9.45 13.93 -5.47
C ASN A 358 8.44 13.32 -6.46
N VAL A 359 7.60 12.36 -6.03
CA VAL A 359 6.59 11.69 -6.88
C VAL A 359 5.14 11.97 -6.46
N GLU A 360 4.87 13.13 -5.84
CA GLU A 360 3.55 13.49 -5.29
C GLU A 360 2.37 13.30 -6.26
N GLN A 361 2.57 13.62 -7.55
CA GLN A 361 1.54 13.43 -8.56
C GLN A 361 1.28 11.94 -8.87
N ALA A 362 2.32 11.12 -8.86
CA ALA A 362 2.20 9.68 -9.07
C ALA A 362 1.50 9.00 -7.87
N LEU A 363 1.78 9.45 -6.64
CA LEU A 363 1.15 8.92 -5.42
C LEU A 363 -0.37 9.01 -5.43
N LYS A 364 -0.96 10.02 -6.09
CA LYS A 364 -2.42 10.19 -6.20
C LYS A 364 -3.13 9.05 -6.94
N THR A 365 -2.40 8.28 -7.75
CA THR A 365 -2.94 7.18 -8.57
C THR A 365 -2.11 5.90 -8.47
N ALA A 366 -1.23 5.83 -7.47
CA ALA A 366 -0.30 4.72 -7.30
C ALA A 366 -1.03 3.44 -6.86
N GLY A 367 -2.07 3.56 -6.03
CA GLY A 367 -2.90 2.44 -5.63
C GLY A 367 -3.83 2.00 -6.75
N PHE A 368 -4.04 0.69 -6.90
CA PHE A 368 -4.98 0.14 -7.85
C PHE A 368 -5.76 -1.06 -7.27
N VAL A 369 -7.00 -1.19 -7.71
CA VAL A 369 -7.78 -2.43 -7.62
C VAL A 369 -8.19 -2.82 -9.04
N THR A 370 -8.01 -4.08 -9.42
CA THR A 370 -8.41 -4.55 -10.75
C THR A 370 -8.86 -6.01 -10.76
N LEU A 371 -9.75 -6.33 -11.71
CA LEU A 371 -10.26 -7.66 -11.98
C LEU A 371 -9.51 -8.31 -13.15
N PHE A 372 -9.11 -9.57 -12.97
CA PHE A 372 -8.58 -10.49 -13.98
C PHE A 372 -9.58 -11.63 -14.19
N PRO A 373 -10.42 -11.56 -15.24
CA PRO A 373 -11.45 -12.56 -15.50
C PRO A 373 -10.85 -13.80 -16.15
N GLY A 374 -11.39 -14.96 -15.80
CA GLY A 374 -10.99 -16.26 -16.34
C GLY A 374 -10.85 -17.29 -15.23
N PRO A 375 -11.07 -18.58 -15.54
CA PRO A 375 -10.96 -19.63 -14.53
C PRO A 375 -9.53 -19.71 -14.00
N ILE A 376 -9.39 -19.59 -12.68
CA ILE A 376 -8.13 -19.80 -11.97
C ILE A 376 -8.22 -21.12 -11.22
N ASP A 377 -7.32 -22.04 -11.53
CA ASP A 377 -7.17 -23.31 -10.82
C ASP A 377 -6.52 -23.08 -9.45
N GLN A 378 -7.03 -23.75 -8.42
CA GLN A 378 -6.46 -23.70 -7.08
C GLN A 378 -5.01 -24.21 -7.06
N ALA A 379 -4.68 -25.19 -7.90
CA ALA A 379 -3.31 -25.72 -7.99
C ALA A 379 -2.28 -24.71 -8.53
N ALA A 380 -2.74 -23.63 -9.19
CA ALA A 380 -1.87 -22.60 -9.76
C ALA A 380 -1.68 -21.37 -8.87
N LEU A 381 -2.30 -21.34 -7.67
CA LEU A 381 -2.27 -20.19 -6.77
C LEU A 381 -0.88 -19.91 -6.19
N ASP A 382 -0.02 -20.92 -6.10
CA ASP A 382 1.36 -20.77 -5.63
C ASP A 382 2.30 -20.18 -6.71
N GLN A 383 1.81 -20.00 -7.94
CA GLN A 383 2.58 -19.54 -9.10
C GLN A 383 1.93 -18.30 -9.73
N LEU A 384 1.59 -17.32 -8.90
CA LEU A 384 1.02 -16.06 -9.33
C LEU A 384 2.12 -15.00 -9.50
N SER A 385 2.11 -14.30 -10.63
CA SER A 385 2.93 -13.09 -10.82
C SER A 385 2.13 -12.02 -11.53
N LEU A 386 2.33 -10.77 -11.12
CA LEU A 386 1.70 -9.60 -11.70
C LEU A 386 2.72 -8.87 -12.57
N GLU A 387 2.42 -8.74 -13.84
CA GLU A 387 3.10 -7.85 -14.77
C GLU A 387 2.35 -6.52 -14.87
N VAL A 388 3.04 -5.44 -14.55
CA VAL A 388 2.59 -4.06 -14.76
C VAL A 388 3.30 -3.52 -15.99
N VAL A 389 2.53 -3.22 -17.04
CA VAL A 389 3.02 -2.55 -18.24
C VAL A 389 2.87 -1.04 -18.04
N TRP A 390 3.92 -0.31 -18.35
CA TRP A 390 4.01 1.14 -18.23
C TRP A 390 3.60 1.82 -19.55
N GLN A 391 3.34 3.12 -19.51
CA GLN A 391 2.93 3.89 -20.71
C GLN A 391 3.97 3.88 -21.85
N ASP A 392 5.25 3.70 -21.54
CA ASP A 392 6.35 3.60 -22.51
C ASP A 392 6.49 2.21 -23.14
N GLY A 393 5.63 1.25 -22.76
CA GLY A 393 5.65 -0.13 -23.24
C GLY A 393 6.60 -1.07 -22.46
N THR A 394 7.38 -0.54 -21.51
CA THR A 394 8.18 -1.38 -20.60
C THR A 394 7.28 -2.09 -19.59
N SER A 395 7.76 -3.16 -18.95
CA SER A 395 7.01 -3.84 -17.90
C SER A 395 7.84 -4.15 -16.66
N THR A 396 7.14 -4.32 -15.54
CA THR A 396 7.69 -4.73 -14.26
C THR A 396 6.89 -5.93 -13.76
N ILE A 397 7.59 -7.03 -13.50
CA ILE A 397 6.97 -8.27 -13.04
C ILE A 397 7.29 -8.42 -11.55
N VAL A 398 6.27 -8.67 -10.74
CA VAL A 398 6.39 -8.98 -9.32
C VAL A 398 5.74 -10.33 -9.04
N GLU A 399 6.41 -11.18 -8.28
CA GLU A 399 5.81 -12.41 -7.77
C GLU A 399 4.80 -12.08 -6.67
N VAL A 400 3.64 -12.73 -6.70
CA VAL A 400 2.61 -12.57 -5.67
C VAL A 400 2.91 -13.54 -4.54
N PRO A 401 3.21 -13.07 -3.32
CA PRO A 401 3.45 -13.97 -2.19
C PRO A 401 2.20 -14.81 -1.88
N PRO A 402 2.30 -16.12 -1.62
CA PRO A 402 1.14 -16.95 -1.28
C PRO A 402 0.35 -16.41 -0.07
N VAL A 403 1.03 -15.75 0.88
CA VAL A 403 0.42 -15.13 2.07
C VAL A 403 -0.51 -13.97 1.74
N THR A 404 -0.42 -13.35 0.56
CA THR A 404 -1.35 -12.29 0.12
C THR A 404 -2.57 -12.84 -0.62
N VAL A 405 -2.59 -14.14 -0.94
CA VAL A 405 -3.68 -14.78 -1.69
C VAL A 405 -4.80 -15.20 -0.75
N ARG A 406 -6.04 -14.86 -1.11
CA ARG A 406 -7.27 -15.18 -0.38
C ARG A 406 -8.24 -15.86 -1.32
N VAL A 407 -8.64 -17.09 -1.02
CA VAL A 407 -9.65 -17.82 -1.79
C VAL A 407 -11.01 -17.50 -1.21
N LEU A 408 -11.84 -16.81 -1.99
CA LEU A 408 -13.18 -16.40 -1.57
C LEU A 408 -14.07 -17.63 -1.33
N GLY A 409 -14.68 -17.69 -0.14
CA GLY A 409 -15.46 -18.82 0.34
C GLY A 409 -14.65 -19.91 1.06
N LEU A 410 -13.32 -19.81 1.11
CA LEU A 410 -12.45 -20.77 1.79
C LEU A 410 -11.56 -20.09 2.84
N THR A 411 -10.60 -19.27 2.42
CA THR A 411 -9.70 -18.54 3.34
C THR A 411 -10.16 -17.11 3.62
N SER A 412 -11.20 -16.65 2.94
CA SER A 412 -11.84 -15.36 3.18
C SER A 412 -13.34 -15.42 2.85
N SER A 413 -14.16 -14.64 3.55
CA SER A 413 -15.59 -14.54 3.24
C SER A 413 -15.83 -13.87 1.88
N PHE A 414 -16.95 -14.17 1.23
CA PHE A 414 -17.35 -13.46 0.01
C PHE A 414 -17.48 -11.95 0.23
N ASP A 415 -17.92 -11.52 1.41
CA ASP A 415 -18.08 -10.11 1.79
C ASP A 415 -16.77 -9.31 1.73
N ALA A 416 -15.61 -9.98 1.80
CA ALA A 416 -14.31 -9.31 1.73
C ALA A 416 -14.13 -8.53 0.42
N ILE A 417 -14.80 -8.97 -0.65
CA ILE A 417 -14.76 -8.30 -1.96
C ILE A 417 -15.39 -6.90 -1.93
N CYS A 418 -16.33 -6.65 -1.02
CA CYS A 418 -16.98 -5.35 -0.88
C CYS A 418 -15.99 -4.26 -0.43
N ARG A 419 -14.85 -4.65 0.17
CA ARG A 419 -13.75 -3.71 0.48
C ARG A 419 -13.05 -3.24 -0.79
N LEU A 420 -12.96 -4.10 -1.80
CA LEU A 420 -12.32 -3.83 -3.09
C LEU A 420 -13.29 -3.11 -4.05
N TYR A 421 -14.57 -3.52 -4.04
CA TYR A 421 -15.65 -2.96 -4.85
C TYR A 421 -16.86 -2.62 -3.96
N PRO A 422 -16.91 -1.42 -3.36
CA PRO A 422 -18.00 -1.04 -2.45
C PRO A 422 -19.39 -1.08 -3.10
N ALA A 423 -19.46 -0.82 -4.41
CA ALA A 423 -20.68 -0.86 -5.21
C ALA A 423 -20.74 -2.08 -6.12
N ILE A 424 -20.23 -3.25 -5.68
CA ILE A 424 -20.07 -4.44 -6.54
C ILE A 424 -21.36 -4.86 -7.25
N GLU A 425 -22.54 -4.64 -6.67
CA GLU A 425 -23.82 -4.96 -7.31
C GLU A 425 -24.11 -4.16 -8.59
N ALA A 426 -23.49 -2.98 -8.72
CA ALA A 426 -23.59 -2.14 -9.92
C ALA A 426 -22.57 -2.53 -11.00
N GLU A 427 -21.60 -3.38 -10.67
CA GLU A 427 -20.57 -3.82 -11.60
C GLU A 427 -21.13 -4.80 -12.62
N ARG A 428 -20.73 -4.66 -13.88
CA ARG A 428 -21.23 -5.50 -14.98
C ARG A 428 -20.88 -6.98 -14.83
N PHE A 429 -19.80 -7.29 -14.11
CA PHE A 429 -19.36 -8.66 -13.88
C PHE A 429 -20.06 -9.34 -12.69
N PHE A 430 -20.88 -8.62 -11.92
CA PHE A 430 -21.48 -9.16 -10.71
C PHE A 430 -22.37 -10.39 -10.92
N PRO A 431 -23.23 -10.47 -11.97
CA PRO A 431 -24.05 -11.67 -12.19
C PRO A 431 -23.21 -12.94 -12.41
N GLU A 432 -22.12 -12.85 -13.17
CA GLU A 432 -21.22 -13.98 -13.39
C GLU A 432 -20.42 -14.32 -12.12
N LEU A 433 -19.91 -13.31 -11.41
CA LEU A 433 -19.28 -13.52 -10.10
C LEU A 433 -20.22 -14.25 -9.15
N ALA A 434 -21.48 -13.81 -9.04
CA ALA A 434 -22.48 -14.39 -8.18
C ALA A 434 -22.75 -15.86 -8.54
N TYR A 435 -22.87 -16.18 -9.83
CA TYR A 435 -23.03 -17.55 -10.32
C TYR A 435 -21.86 -18.44 -9.91
N HIS A 436 -20.62 -17.99 -10.16
CA HIS A 436 -19.43 -18.75 -9.81
C HIS A 436 -19.22 -18.87 -8.31
N ALA A 437 -19.56 -17.84 -7.52
CA ALA A 437 -19.53 -17.89 -6.06
C ALA A 437 -20.50 -18.95 -5.53
N ALA A 438 -21.73 -18.98 -6.04
CA ALA A 438 -22.71 -19.98 -5.68
C ALA A 438 -22.29 -21.40 -6.09
N ARG A 439 -21.73 -21.57 -7.29
CA ARG A 439 -21.19 -22.87 -7.75
C ARG A 439 -20.03 -23.34 -6.89
N PHE A 440 -19.09 -22.45 -6.59
CA PHE A 440 -17.94 -22.76 -5.77
C PHE A 440 -18.35 -23.16 -4.35
N ALA A 441 -19.25 -22.39 -3.72
CA ALA A 441 -19.80 -22.72 -2.40
C ALA A 441 -20.51 -24.08 -2.40
N GLN A 442 -21.29 -24.39 -3.44
CA GLN A 442 -21.95 -25.70 -3.58
C GLN A 442 -20.95 -26.85 -3.71
N VAL A 443 -19.88 -26.69 -4.47
CA VAL A 443 -18.83 -27.73 -4.61
C VAL A 443 -18.10 -27.94 -3.28
N GLN A 444 -17.79 -26.87 -2.56
CA GLN A 444 -17.15 -26.96 -1.25
C GLN A 444 -18.06 -27.62 -0.21
N ALA A 445 -19.34 -27.25 -0.20
CA ALA A 445 -20.33 -27.82 0.71
C ALA A 445 -20.46 -29.33 0.57
N ARG A 446 -20.28 -29.88 -0.65
CA ARG A 446 -20.32 -31.33 -0.90
C ARG A 446 -19.20 -32.11 -0.22
N SER A 447 -18.08 -31.49 0.14
CA SER A 447 -17.00 -32.21 0.83
C SER A 447 -17.46 -32.66 2.22
N VAL A 448 -17.86 -33.93 2.33
CA VAL A 448 -18.34 -34.54 3.56
C VAL A 448 -17.55 -35.81 3.86
N ARG A 449 -17.26 -36.04 5.14
CA ARG A 449 -16.56 -37.23 5.62
C ARG A 449 -17.42 -37.96 6.63
N GLY A 450 -17.70 -39.22 6.36
CA GLY A 450 -18.34 -40.12 7.32
C GLY A 450 -17.43 -40.36 8.52
N TYR A 451 -17.95 -40.13 9.72
CA TYR A 451 -17.31 -40.56 10.96
C TYR A 451 -17.82 -41.94 11.36
N GLU A 452 -19.14 -42.08 11.42
CA GLU A 452 -19.83 -43.34 11.69
C GLU A 452 -20.97 -43.44 10.67
N CYS A 453 -21.00 -44.51 9.87
CA CYS A 453 -21.95 -44.67 8.77
C CYS A 453 -22.72 -45.98 8.92
N ASN A 454 -24.02 -45.88 9.20
CA ASN A 454 -24.90 -47.02 9.34
C ASN A 454 -25.91 -47.03 8.17
N PRO A 455 -25.79 -47.97 7.21
CA PRO A 455 -26.66 -48.01 6.03
C PRO A 455 -28.14 -48.17 6.38
N VAL A 456 -28.98 -47.36 5.74
CA VAL A 456 -30.44 -47.34 5.93
C VAL A 456 -31.15 -46.98 4.64
N ARG A 457 -32.32 -47.57 4.42
CA ARG A 457 -33.13 -47.32 3.22
C ARG A 457 -33.74 -45.92 3.22
N SER A 458 -34.16 -45.44 4.38
CA SER A 458 -34.69 -44.09 4.56
C SER A 458 -33.87 -43.37 5.62
N SER A 459 -33.57 -42.08 5.46
CA SER A 459 -32.78 -41.34 6.45
C SER A 459 -33.32 -39.94 6.73
N LEU A 460 -33.40 -39.60 8.01
CA LEU A 460 -33.59 -38.24 8.49
C LEU A 460 -32.22 -37.57 8.65
N LEU A 461 -31.93 -36.62 7.77
CA LEU A 461 -30.70 -35.86 7.71
C LEU A 461 -30.88 -34.54 8.47
N LEU A 462 -30.20 -34.41 9.60
CA LEU A 462 -30.25 -33.24 10.47
C LEU A 462 -28.92 -32.48 10.41
N ALA A 463 -28.95 -31.26 9.89
CA ALA A 463 -27.81 -30.35 9.94
C ALA A 463 -27.65 -29.83 11.37
N ALA A 464 -26.48 -30.05 11.97
CA ALA A 464 -26.20 -29.55 13.31
C ALA A 464 -26.11 -28.01 13.32
N PRO A 465 -26.79 -27.33 14.26
CA PRO A 465 -26.59 -25.90 14.52
C PRO A 465 -25.16 -25.56 14.89
N ARG A 466 -24.80 -24.29 14.78
CA ARG A 466 -23.48 -23.78 15.22
C ARG A 466 -23.43 -23.37 16.68
N GLN A 467 -24.57 -23.12 17.32
CA GLN A 467 -24.60 -22.70 18.72
C GLN A 467 -24.71 -23.92 19.62
N SER A 468 -23.88 -23.98 20.66
CA SER A 468 -23.89 -25.09 21.63
C SER A 468 -25.29 -25.40 22.21
N ALA A 469 -26.07 -24.39 22.57
CA ALA A 469 -27.43 -24.56 23.11
C ALA A 469 -28.37 -25.23 22.09
N ASP A 470 -28.30 -24.82 20.82
CA ASP A 470 -29.11 -25.39 19.75
C ASP A 470 -28.66 -26.82 19.39
N ILE A 471 -27.36 -27.11 19.50
CA ILE A 471 -26.82 -28.47 19.36
C ILE A 471 -27.44 -29.37 20.43
N PHE A 472 -27.45 -28.94 21.71
CA PHE A 472 -28.11 -29.71 22.77
C PHE A 472 -29.59 -29.95 22.47
N LEU A 473 -30.30 -28.90 22.05
CA LEU A 473 -31.72 -28.98 21.73
C LEU A 473 -31.99 -29.96 20.57
N LEU A 474 -31.18 -29.94 19.51
CA LEU A 474 -31.27 -30.88 18.40
C LEU A 474 -31.15 -32.33 18.88
N PHE A 475 -30.12 -32.64 19.68
CA PHE A 475 -29.87 -34.00 20.16
C PHE A 475 -30.92 -34.46 21.17
N ASP A 476 -31.38 -33.58 22.06
CA ASP A 476 -32.46 -33.86 23.01
C ASP A 476 -33.77 -34.20 22.28
N GLN A 477 -34.13 -33.41 21.26
CA GLN A 477 -35.30 -33.72 20.43
C GLN A 477 -35.14 -35.01 19.64
N ALA A 478 -33.96 -35.26 19.07
CA ALA A 478 -33.70 -36.51 18.36
C ALA A 478 -33.83 -37.73 19.28
N LEU A 479 -33.33 -37.65 20.52
CA LEU A 479 -33.49 -38.69 21.53
C LEU A 479 -34.95 -38.89 21.92
N ALA A 480 -35.68 -37.80 22.20
CA ALA A 480 -37.07 -37.85 22.66
C ALA A 480 -38.03 -38.41 21.58
N HIS A 481 -37.71 -38.19 20.30
CA HIS A 481 -38.63 -38.48 19.19
C HIS A 481 -38.15 -39.55 18.22
N ALA A 482 -36.96 -40.13 18.39
CA ALA A 482 -36.44 -41.21 17.53
C ALA A 482 -37.43 -42.38 17.36
N ALA A 483 -38.18 -42.72 18.42
CA ALA A 483 -39.16 -43.80 18.41
C ALA A 483 -40.36 -43.55 17.47
N PHE A 484 -40.60 -42.31 17.05
CA PHE A 484 -41.66 -41.99 16.07
C PHE A 484 -41.27 -42.37 14.66
N LEU A 485 -39.98 -42.52 14.37
CA LEU A 485 -39.51 -42.97 13.07
C LEU A 485 -39.77 -44.48 12.89
N PRO A 486 -40.19 -44.93 11.69
CA PRO A 486 -40.29 -46.35 11.37
C PRO A 486 -38.94 -47.07 11.48
N GLU A 487 -38.95 -48.40 11.53
CA GLU A 487 -37.74 -49.21 11.72
C GLU A 487 -36.75 -49.14 10.54
N ASP A 488 -37.22 -48.83 9.33
CA ASP A 488 -36.39 -48.68 8.13
C ASP A 488 -35.75 -47.29 7.99
N TRP A 489 -36.03 -46.38 8.94
CA TRP A 489 -35.45 -45.05 9.00
C TRP A 489 -34.24 -44.99 9.95
N GLY A 490 -33.17 -44.36 9.49
CA GLY A 490 -32.04 -43.96 10.33
C GLY A 490 -31.97 -42.46 10.57
N ILE A 491 -31.25 -42.05 11.60
CA ILE A 491 -30.98 -40.64 11.93
C ILE A 491 -29.54 -40.33 11.54
N SER A 492 -29.32 -39.26 10.77
CA SER A 492 -27.98 -38.85 10.35
C SER A 492 -27.74 -37.41 10.76
N ILE A 493 -26.72 -37.18 11.59
CA ILE A 493 -26.28 -35.84 11.98
C ILE A 493 -25.16 -35.40 11.04
N ILE A 494 -25.26 -34.18 10.53
CA ILE A 494 -24.26 -33.58 9.64
C ILE A 494 -23.76 -32.30 10.31
N ALA A 495 -22.52 -32.31 10.77
CA ALA A 495 -21.95 -31.23 11.57
C ALA A 495 -20.73 -30.58 10.90
N SER A 496 -20.42 -29.34 11.24
CA SER A 496 -19.14 -28.72 10.92
C SER A 496 -18.03 -29.25 11.84
N PRO A 497 -16.76 -29.27 11.43
CA PRO A 497 -15.63 -29.72 12.24
C PRO A 497 -15.13 -28.64 13.22
N ASP A 498 -16.04 -27.79 13.72
CA ASP A 498 -15.73 -26.59 14.49
C ASP A 498 -15.39 -26.86 15.98
N GLU A 499 -15.37 -25.78 16.78
CA GLU A 499 -15.06 -25.81 18.21
C GLU A 499 -16.01 -26.71 19.03
N HIS A 500 -17.19 -27.05 18.52
CA HIS A 500 -18.14 -27.92 19.21
C HIS A 500 -18.04 -29.39 18.79
N ARG A 501 -17.02 -29.78 18.02
CA ARG A 501 -16.79 -31.17 17.62
C ARG A 501 -16.85 -32.15 18.79
N GLY A 502 -16.21 -31.83 19.92
CA GLY A 502 -16.22 -32.70 21.11
C GLY A 502 -17.62 -32.88 21.72
N LEU A 503 -18.42 -31.81 21.72
CA LEU A 503 -19.81 -31.84 22.17
C LEU A 503 -20.66 -32.73 21.26
N VAL A 504 -20.56 -32.54 19.94
CA VAL A 504 -21.28 -33.33 18.94
C VAL A 504 -20.94 -34.81 19.06
N LEU A 505 -19.65 -35.17 19.19
CA LEU A 505 -19.24 -36.57 19.36
C LEU A 505 -19.83 -37.21 20.63
N THR A 506 -19.87 -36.45 21.73
CA THR A 506 -20.41 -36.93 23.01
C THR A 506 -21.91 -37.17 22.92
N LEU A 507 -22.65 -36.21 22.39
CA LEU A 507 -24.11 -36.32 22.23
C LEU A 507 -24.49 -37.38 21.18
N PHE A 508 -23.68 -37.54 20.13
CA PHE A 508 -23.88 -38.59 19.14
C PHE A 508 -23.72 -39.99 19.72
N ALA A 509 -22.74 -40.22 20.59
CA ALA A 509 -22.59 -41.50 21.28
C ALA A 509 -23.81 -41.82 22.17
N GLN A 510 -24.40 -40.81 22.82
CA GLN A 510 -25.63 -40.95 23.59
C GLN A 510 -26.82 -41.29 22.69
N LEU A 511 -26.96 -40.56 21.58
CA LEU A 511 -28.00 -40.82 20.57
C LEU A 511 -27.91 -42.25 20.04
N GLN A 512 -26.72 -42.71 19.65
CA GLN A 512 -26.49 -44.05 19.13
C GLN A 512 -26.88 -45.14 20.14
N HIS A 513 -26.67 -44.89 21.44
CA HIS A 513 -27.01 -45.85 22.49
C HIS A 513 -28.52 -45.91 22.78
N ALA A 514 -29.22 -44.77 22.73
CA ALA A 514 -30.59 -44.65 23.25
C ALA A 514 -31.68 -44.59 22.18
N ALA A 515 -31.38 -44.16 20.94
CA ALA A 515 -32.40 -43.88 19.92
C ALA A 515 -33.17 -45.12 19.41
N GLY A 516 -32.60 -46.32 19.55
CA GLY A 516 -33.20 -47.55 19.00
C GLY A 516 -33.31 -47.55 17.47
N ARG A 517 -32.56 -46.67 16.80
CA ARG A 517 -32.50 -46.50 15.33
C ARG A 517 -31.04 -46.41 14.89
N PRO A 518 -30.70 -46.84 13.66
CA PRO A 518 -29.35 -46.66 13.14
C PRO A 518 -29.01 -45.17 13.08
N CYS A 519 -27.89 -44.78 13.71
CA CYS A 519 -27.45 -43.40 13.79
C CYS A 519 -26.15 -43.23 13.01
N SER A 520 -26.05 -42.18 12.19
CA SER A 520 -24.84 -41.86 11.43
C SER A 520 -24.36 -40.44 11.74
N LEU A 521 -23.06 -40.21 11.66
CA LEU A 521 -22.45 -38.90 11.86
C LEU A 521 -21.50 -38.58 10.71
N PHE A 522 -21.70 -37.40 10.15
CA PHE A 522 -20.89 -36.84 9.08
C PHE A 522 -20.32 -35.50 9.50
N PHE A 523 -19.10 -35.22 9.06
CA PHE A 523 -18.49 -33.90 9.17
C PHE A 523 -18.29 -33.29 7.79
N THR A 524 -18.76 -32.06 7.61
CA THR A 524 -18.40 -31.26 6.43
C THR A 524 -16.93 -30.83 6.51
N GLY A 525 -16.40 -30.27 5.43
CA GLY A 525 -15.17 -29.47 5.47
C GLY A 525 -15.38 -28.16 6.24
N ASP A 526 -14.93 -27.03 5.70
CA ASP A 526 -15.00 -25.74 6.43
C ASP A 526 -16.36 -25.02 6.31
N ALA A 527 -17.29 -25.56 5.52
CA ALA A 527 -18.60 -24.98 5.29
C ALA A 527 -19.65 -25.42 6.33
N ALA A 528 -20.62 -24.55 6.61
CA ALA A 528 -21.84 -24.94 7.32
C ALA A 528 -22.59 -26.01 6.51
N PRO A 529 -23.23 -27.00 7.16
CA PRO A 529 -23.98 -28.03 6.47
C PRO A 529 -25.18 -27.44 5.73
N THR A 530 -25.28 -27.73 4.43
CA THR A 530 -26.38 -27.32 3.53
C THR A 530 -26.97 -28.54 2.84
N SER A 531 -28.12 -28.35 2.16
CA SER A 531 -28.75 -29.43 1.39
C SER A 531 -27.85 -29.98 0.26
N ASP A 532 -26.74 -29.32 -0.08
CA ASP A 532 -25.82 -29.78 -1.13
C ASP A 532 -25.14 -31.11 -0.77
N VAL A 533 -25.07 -31.48 0.50
CA VAL A 533 -24.46 -32.74 0.98
C VAL A 533 -25.35 -33.97 0.81
N ILE A 534 -26.65 -33.76 0.58
CA ILE A 534 -27.67 -34.82 0.66
C ILE A 534 -27.33 -35.99 -0.25
N GLU A 535 -26.86 -35.73 -1.48
CA GLU A 535 -26.57 -36.80 -2.43
C GLU A 535 -25.40 -37.68 -1.99
N GLU A 536 -24.33 -37.08 -1.45
CA GLU A 536 -23.15 -37.81 -0.99
C GLU A 536 -23.42 -38.59 0.30
N VAL A 537 -24.16 -37.99 1.23
CA VAL A 537 -24.60 -38.64 2.46
C VAL A 537 -25.56 -39.79 2.13
N ALA A 538 -26.60 -39.57 1.31
CA ALA A 538 -27.56 -40.61 0.93
C ALA A 538 -26.89 -41.77 0.18
N ALA A 539 -25.93 -41.48 -0.70
CA ALA A 539 -25.15 -42.52 -1.38
C ALA A 539 -24.34 -43.37 -0.38
N THR A 540 -23.69 -42.73 0.60
CA THR A 540 -22.93 -43.42 1.65
C THR A 540 -23.82 -44.31 2.51
N LEU A 541 -25.04 -43.85 2.81
CA LEU A 541 -26.02 -44.58 3.62
C LEU A 541 -26.84 -45.60 2.83
N SER A 542 -26.72 -45.65 1.50
CA SER A 542 -27.60 -46.42 0.61
C SER A 542 -29.09 -46.06 0.76
N SER A 543 -29.38 -44.78 1.03
CA SER A 543 -30.75 -44.30 1.23
C SER A 543 -31.45 -43.99 -0.09
N GLU A 544 -32.69 -44.45 -0.21
CA GLU A 544 -33.60 -44.21 -1.33
C GLU A 544 -34.53 -43.03 -1.06
N ARG A 545 -34.83 -42.78 0.22
CA ARG A 545 -35.69 -41.68 0.70
C ARG A 545 -34.95 -40.88 1.76
N ILE A 546 -35.06 -39.56 1.70
CA ILE A 546 -34.44 -38.66 2.65
C ILE A 546 -35.43 -37.65 3.18
N ALA A 547 -35.27 -37.28 4.43
CA ALA A 547 -35.80 -36.05 4.99
C ALA A 547 -34.63 -35.14 5.33
N TRP A 548 -34.70 -33.87 4.96
CA TRP A 548 -33.67 -32.89 5.25
C TRP A 548 -34.22 -31.84 6.21
N VAL A 549 -33.41 -31.48 7.21
CA VAL A 549 -33.68 -30.38 8.13
C VAL A 549 -32.41 -29.53 8.27
N ALA A 550 -32.49 -28.27 7.86
CA ALA A 550 -31.39 -27.32 7.92
C ALA A 550 -31.04 -26.91 9.36
N SER A 551 -29.84 -26.36 9.54
CA SER A 551 -29.26 -26.06 10.86
C SER A 551 -30.00 -24.98 11.68
N HIS A 552 -30.84 -24.17 11.03
CA HIS A 552 -31.68 -23.17 11.69
C HIS A 552 -33.13 -23.65 11.91
N ILE A 553 -33.41 -24.94 11.70
CA ILE A 553 -34.75 -25.51 11.78
C ILE A 553 -34.76 -26.68 12.77
N LEU A 554 -35.85 -26.80 13.52
CA LEU A 554 -36.14 -27.99 14.32
C LEU A 554 -37.47 -28.60 13.93
N LEU A 555 -37.57 -29.92 14.03
CA LEU A 555 -38.83 -30.64 13.86
C LEU A 555 -39.69 -30.52 15.12
N THR A 556 -40.98 -30.31 14.94
CA THR A 556 -41.95 -30.47 16.03
C THR A 556 -42.24 -31.96 16.25
N ALA A 557 -42.95 -32.29 17.34
CA ALA A 557 -43.43 -33.66 17.55
C ALA A 557 -44.29 -34.18 16.36
N THR A 558 -45.08 -33.31 15.74
CA THR A 558 -45.84 -33.62 14.52
C THR A 558 -44.90 -33.89 13.35
N GLY A 559 -43.88 -33.05 13.16
CA GLY A 559 -42.85 -33.24 12.14
C GLY A 559 -42.16 -34.59 12.26
N TRP A 560 -41.69 -34.95 13.46
CA TRP A 560 -41.07 -36.25 13.72
C TRP A 560 -41.97 -37.45 13.40
N LYS A 561 -43.27 -37.32 13.67
CA LYS A 561 -44.25 -38.38 13.41
C LYS A 561 -44.58 -38.50 11.92
N ASP A 562 -44.73 -37.36 11.24
CA ASP A 562 -45.27 -37.32 9.88
C ASP A 562 -44.16 -37.24 8.82
N VAL A 563 -42.90 -37.06 9.19
CA VAL A 563 -41.74 -37.06 8.25
C VAL A 563 -41.61 -38.36 7.47
N ALA A 564 -42.05 -39.47 8.07
CA ALA A 564 -42.05 -40.78 7.45
C ALA A 564 -43.39 -41.14 6.77
N SER A 565 -44.33 -40.19 6.69
CA SER A 565 -45.61 -40.41 6.01
C SER A 565 -45.39 -40.65 4.51
N ASP A 566 -46.28 -41.46 3.93
CA ASP A 566 -46.24 -41.87 2.53
C ASP A 566 -46.88 -40.84 1.59
N GLU A 567 -46.80 -39.54 1.94
CA GLU A 567 -47.45 -38.41 1.22
C GLU A 567 -46.86 -38.12 -0.18
N GLY A 568 -46.27 -39.13 -0.82
CA GLY A 568 -45.74 -39.10 -2.17
C GLY A 568 -44.21 -38.99 -2.22
N THR A 569 -43.72 -38.70 -3.43
CA THR A 569 -42.28 -38.67 -3.74
C THR A 569 -41.56 -37.40 -3.26
N PHE A 570 -42.32 -36.37 -2.83
CA PHE A 570 -41.80 -35.07 -2.38
C PHE A 570 -42.86 -34.29 -1.58
N ALA A 571 -42.51 -33.84 -0.37
CA ALA A 571 -43.35 -32.98 0.48
C ALA A 571 -42.49 -31.94 1.20
N LEU A 572 -43.03 -30.74 1.39
CA LEU A 572 -42.39 -29.69 2.20
C LEU A 572 -42.87 -29.78 3.64
N LEU A 573 -41.98 -29.49 4.58
CA LEU A 573 -42.34 -29.34 5.99
C LEU A 573 -42.61 -27.86 6.24
N ALA A 574 -43.82 -27.52 6.70
CA ALA A 574 -44.15 -26.14 7.03
C ALA A 574 -43.28 -25.68 8.21
N ILE A 575 -42.57 -24.56 8.04
CA ILE A 575 -41.70 -23.96 9.05
C ILE A 575 -42.43 -22.79 9.69
N ASP A 576 -42.85 -22.98 10.93
CA ASP A 576 -43.51 -21.95 11.72
C ASP A 576 -42.49 -21.02 12.39
N ASP A 577 -42.85 -19.74 12.49
CA ASP A 577 -42.12 -18.76 13.31
C ASP A 577 -42.67 -18.80 14.74
N PRO A 578 -41.88 -19.26 15.74
CA PRO A 578 -42.34 -19.32 17.12
C PRO A 578 -42.73 -17.95 17.70
N ALA A 579 -42.26 -16.85 17.11
CA ALA A 579 -42.63 -15.49 17.50
C ALA A 579 -43.99 -15.02 16.96
N GLY A 580 -44.71 -15.86 16.20
CA GLY A 580 -46.02 -15.53 15.63
C GLY A 580 -45.92 -14.62 14.39
N GLY A 581 -44.88 -14.84 13.58
CA GLY A 581 -44.58 -14.08 12.38
C GLY A 581 -45.49 -14.35 11.17
N PRO A 582 -45.02 -14.05 9.94
CA PRO A 582 -45.78 -14.30 8.70
C PRO A 582 -46.16 -15.79 8.53
N PRO A 583 -47.07 -16.11 7.58
CA PRO A 583 -47.45 -17.50 7.30
C PRO A 583 -46.24 -18.43 7.14
N PRO A 584 -46.38 -19.73 7.45
CA PRO A 584 -45.28 -20.67 7.55
C PRO A 584 -44.41 -20.63 6.30
N ALA A 585 -43.09 -20.56 6.49
CA ALA A 585 -42.16 -20.56 5.38
C ALA A 585 -42.18 -21.95 4.73
N LEU A 586 -42.34 -21.97 3.40
CA LEU A 586 -42.26 -23.17 2.58
C LEU A 586 -40.98 -23.10 1.75
N GLY A 587 -40.03 -24.02 2.02
CA GLY A 587 -38.73 -23.99 1.37
C GLY A 587 -37.98 -25.32 1.49
N LEU A 588 -36.82 -25.39 0.84
CA LEU A 588 -35.93 -26.56 0.88
C LEU A 588 -35.05 -26.62 2.15
N ASP A 589 -35.34 -25.77 3.13
CA ASP A 589 -34.72 -25.84 4.46
C ASP A 589 -35.28 -27.01 5.28
N ALA A 590 -36.50 -27.48 4.97
CA ALA A 590 -37.11 -28.64 5.60
C ALA A 590 -38.05 -29.38 4.63
N PHE A 591 -37.71 -30.61 4.24
CA PHE A 591 -38.51 -31.37 3.26
C PHE A 591 -38.28 -32.88 3.36
N VAL A 592 -39.17 -33.66 2.72
CA VAL A 592 -39.04 -35.11 2.52
C VAL A 592 -39.08 -35.40 1.02
N ALA A 593 -38.19 -36.27 0.54
CA ALA A 593 -38.08 -36.60 -0.87
C ALA A 593 -37.57 -38.02 -1.11
N ASP A 594 -38.01 -38.62 -2.20
CA ASP A 594 -37.25 -39.72 -2.80
C ASP A 594 -35.98 -39.16 -3.43
N LEU A 595 -34.87 -39.87 -3.31
CA LEU A 595 -33.56 -39.42 -3.81
C LEU A 595 -33.59 -39.16 -5.32
N ALA A 596 -34.35 -39.95 -6.09
CA ALA A 596 -34.54 -39.75 -7.52
C ALA A 596 -35.30 -38.45 -7.85
N ARG A 597 -36.21 -38.01 -6.98
CA ARG A 597 -36.92 -36.73 -7.13
C ARG A 597 -36.02 -35.56 -6.70
N TRP A 598 -35.27 -35.70 -5.61
CA TRP A 598 -34.26 -34.75 -5.18
C TRP A 598 -33.21 -34.48 -6.27
N ARG A 599 -32.62 -35.52 -6.86
CA ARG A 599 -31.65 -35.39 -7.96
C ARG A 599 -32.20 -34.61 -9.15
N ARG A 600 -33.47 -34.82 -9.50
CA ARG A 600 -34.14 -34.06 -10.58
C ARG A 600 -34.33 -32.59 -10.22
N LEU A 601 -34.67 -32.28 -8.97
CA LEU A 601 -34.76 -30.89 -8.50
C LEU A 601 -33.39 -30.22 -8.50
N CYS A 602 -32.35 -30.90 -8.01
CA CYS A 602 -30.98 -30.41 -8.02
C CYS A 602 -30.48 -30.08 -9.43
N ALA A 603 -30.76 -30.94 -10.40
CA ALA A 603 -30.36 -30.75 -11.78
C ALA A 603 -31.05 -29.56 -12.46
N ALA A 604 -32.24 -29.17 -11.98
CA ALA A 604 -33.03 -28.07 -12.54
C ALA A 604 -32.83 -26.75 -11.80
N ALA A 605 -32.31 -26.77 -10.57
CA ALA A 605 -32.18 -25.57 -9.76
C ALA A 605 -30.89 -24.80 -10.08
N PRO A 606 -30.95 -23.46 -10.16
CA PRO A 606 -29.74 -22.66 -10.26
C PRO A 606 -28.89 -22.81 -8.98
N PRO A 607 -27.57 -22.62 -9.08
CA PRO A 607 -26.69 -22.71 -7.93
C PRO A 607 -27.04 -21.63 -6.91
N ARG A 608 -26.96 -21.96 -5.63
CA ARG A 608 -27.25 -21.05 -4.53
C ARG A 608 -26.30 -21.32 -3.38
N ILE A 609 -25.85 -20.25 -2.72
CA ILE A 609 -25.08 -20.37 -1.48
C ILE A 609 -26.08 -20.69 -0.36
N GLY A 610 -25.79 -21.74 0.42
CA GLY A 610 -26.64 -22.17 1.53
C GLY A 610 -27.63 -23.29 1.17
N GLY A 611 -27.43 -24.00 0.06
CA GLY A 611 -28.31 -25.07 -0.40
C GLY A 611 -29.08 -24.70 -1.66
N ILE A 612 -30.12 -25.46 -1.95
CA ILE A 612 -30.84 -25.37 -3.22
C ILE A 612 -32.09 -24.50 -3.07
N GLN A 613 -32.44 -23.74 -4.10
CA GLN A 613 -33.75 -23.06 -4.17
C GLN A 613 -34.75 -23.94 -4.92
N LEU A 614 -35.96 -24.00 -4.39
CA LEU A 614 -37.05 -24.70 -5.05
C LEU A 614 -37.36 -24.00 -6.40
N PRO A 615 -37.19 -24.68 -7.55
CA PRO A 615 -37.52 -24.08 -8.83
C PRO A 615 -39.04 -23.82 -8.92
N PRO A 616 -39.49 -22.86 -9.73
CA PRO A 616 -40.91 -22.57 -9.94
C PRO A 616 -41.66 -23.85 -10.30
N GLN A 617 -42.71 -24.18 -9.53
CA GLN A 617 -43.50 -25.38 -9.77
C GLN A 617 -44.81 -25.03 -10.45
N GLY A 618 -45.18 -25.80 -11.47
CA GLY A 618 -46.49 -25.70 -12.11
C GLY A 618 -47.62 -26.40 -11.34
N LYS A 619 -47.30 -27.17 -10.29
CA LYS A 619 -48.27 -27.88 -9.44
C LYS A 619 -47.97 -27.60 -7.96
N PRO A 620 -49.01 -27.50 -7.10
CA PRO A 620 -48.80 -27.37 -5.67
C PRO A 620 -48.07 -28.61 -5.14
N ILE A 621 -47.08 -28.37 -4.28
CA ILE A 621 -46.35 -29.42 -3.57
C ILE A 621 -47.10 -29.75 -2.27
N PRO A 622 -47.24 -31.04 -1.89
CA PRO A 622 -47.76 -31.41 -0.58
C PRO A 622 -47.00 -30.73 0.57
N VAL A 623 -47.74 -30.31 1.61
CA VAL A 623 -47.18 -29.61 2.78
C VAL A 623 -47.65 -30.32 4.04
N ILE A 624 -46.69 -30.70 4.89
CA ILE A 624 -46.96 -31.21 6.23
C ILE A 624 -47.02 -30.01 7.17
N ALA A 625 -48.22 -29.71 7.69
CA ALA A 625 -48.46 -28.55 8.55
C ALA A 625 -47.92 -28.76 9.97
N ASN A 626 -47.52 -27.67 10.63
CA ASN A 626 -46.95 -27.68 11.99
C ASN A 626 -45.75 -28.64 12.14
N ALA A 627 -44.98 -28.86 11.07
CA ALA A 627 -43.95 -29.89 11.03
C ALA A 627 -42.62 -29.40 11.59
N ALA A 628 -42.30 -28.12 11.42
CA ALA A 628 -41.02 -27.57 11.80
C ALA A 628 -41.16 -26.16 12.38
N VAL A 629 -40.18 -25.74 13.16
CA VAL A 629 -40.07 -24.39 13.73
C VAL A 629 -38.70 -23.81 13.42
N SER A 630 -38.68 -22.49 13.18
CA SER A 630 -37.44 -21.76 12.99
C SER A 630 -36.75 -21.48 14.32
N LEU A 631 -35.46 -21.79 14.42
CA LEU A 631 -34.58 -21.35 15.51
C LEU A 631 -34.10 -19.91 15.34
N GLY A 632 -34.13 -19.40 14.11
CA GLY A 632 -33.60 -18.09 13.77
C GLY A 632 -33.51 -17.86 12.26
N PRO A 633 -33.01 -16.70 11.82
CA PRO A 633 -32.82 -16.43 10.41
C PRO A 633 -31.85 -17.45 9.80
N ALA A 634 -32.12 -17.85 8.55
CA ALA A 634 -31.23 -18.74 7.81
C ALA A 634 -29.80 -18.17 7.82
N PRO A 635 -28.78 -19.01 8.05
CA PRO A 635 -27.40 -18.55 8.15
C PRO A 635 -26.94 -17.99 6.80
N GLY A 636 -26.53 -16.72 6.79
CA GLY A 636 -26.01 -16.07 5.59
C GLY A 636 -25.70 -14.60 5.82
N SER A 637 -24.60 -14.12 5.25
CA SER A 637 -24.32 -12.68 5.25
C SER A 637 -25.30 -11.92 4.37
N PRO A 638 -25.55 -10.62 4.61
CA PRO A 638 -26.34 -9.78 3.70
C PRO A 638 -25.83 -9.83 2.25
N PHE A 639 -24.52 -9.99 2.05
CA PHE A 639 -23.93 -10.12 0.72
C PHE A 639 -24.20 -11.49 0.09
N THR A 640 -24.26 -12.57 0.88
CA THR A 640 -24.69 -13.89 0.42
C THR A 640 -26.11 -13.85 -0.15
N LEU A 641 -27.02 -13.11 0.49
CA LEU A 641 -28.38 -12.89 -0.02
C LEU A 641 -28.38 -12.16 -1.36
N LYS A 642 -27.50 -11.17 -1.54
CA LYS A 642 -27.33 -10.43 -2.80
C LYS A 642 -26.79 -11.33 -3.91
N ILE A 643 -25.82 -12.20 -3.62
CA ILE A 643 -25.33 -13.21 -4.57
C ILE A 643 -26.49 -14.11 -5.02
N ASN A 644 -27.23 -14.68 -4.08
CA ASN A 644 -28.34 -15.57 -4.37
C ASN A 644 -29.42 -14.88 -5.21
N GLU A 645 -29.75 -13.62 -4.89
CA GLU A 645 -30.71 -12.83 -5.65
C GLU A 645 -30.22 -12.50 -7.07
N ALA A 646 -28.94 -12.21 -7.24
CA ALA A 646 -28.34 -11.97 -8.56
C ALA A 646 -28.38 -13.23 -9.43
N VAL A 647 -28.04 -14.39 -8.87
CA VAL A 647 -28.14 -15.67 -9.59
C VAL A 647 -29.59 -15.95 -9.97
N ARG A 648 -30.54 -15.74 -9.05
CA ARG A 648 -31.96 -15.92 -9.31
C ARG A 648 -32.43 -15.05 -10.47
N ARG A 649 -32.06 -13.77 -10.51
CA ARG A 649 -32.47 -12.86 -11.60
C ARG A 649 -31.86 -13.20 -12.95
N ALA A 650 -30.62 -13.70 -12.96
CA ALA A 650 -29.89 -13.96 -14.20
C ALA A 650 -30.12 -15.36 -14.77
N TYR A 651 -30.44 -16.36 -13.94
CA TYR A 651 -30.44 -17.78 -14.32
C TYR A 651 -31.66 -18.59 -13.84
N GLY A 652 -32.59 -18.01 -13.07
CA GLY A 652 -33.82 -18.65 -12.60
C GLY A 652 -35.07 -18.05 -13.22
#